data_AF-A0A7I8W5S9-F1
#
_entry.id   AF-A0A7I8W5S9-F1
#
_cell.length_a   1.000
_cell.length_b   1.000
_cell.length_c   1.000
_cell.angle_alpha   90.00
_cell.angle_beta   90.00
_cell.angle_gamma   90.00
#
_symmetry.space_group_name_H-M   'P 1'
#
loop_
_entity.id
_entity.type
_entity.pdbx_description
1 polymer ?
#
loop_
_entity_poly.entity_id
_entity_poly.type
_entity_poly.pdbx_seq_one_letter_code
_entity_poly.pdbx_strand_id
1 'polypeptide(L)'
;MGRRHTIPKAKPADKPKNKKKGSKKPVKEVHEEVKDNQHQEKDKYIGEYVMEQRNGCVFFLKQSEQPTCNKQKEESCHSYSEPEIPLPARQDEKIDPLDLDKFLWRDHSDFRQLSPAYKYDFLRTKTIAKEIIEGVIKELRNARDVYEISRCVQRCHIRTINTNFWEEKLQYMYNKSILGDISEDDLVSAYITFSEFTESCYSKELTNSEDVQTASGNYLEDKEALEFYNSHILSEVCQYLRLKLEMDRDLTFQQSEILARKIQTIEVILQEKTMASPCDIKCVDVFAFIEEKLKQSNYITSINEYLEILKQRSQTPADQLVSEAKDWLNWARQNNNLRLTETKVPHSILNGTAIDVKVFVKYGPDDKIYDRHQEIRSRVARGNAFLSVEGSQGPVCTTFALKKFTGGLGDDDDRVDDSGDEKIWQRYFARPLEEASLIIATDKANGEAAHLSCLKVNGKHIICAGSKNVHIYFTETNQIDEYEGQRYAVAKVVAYTIAHFLKKLSKNDKHLILEFLSRARVTGIFEILNPQTQHVENLSYLKEPKLMFITWTFNDALLTNNNQLGCVPPHIGIEIAKCLGFDTVSYTEIPPQELDDQFKAVRNGYQYEGKVFYFLDSSGQVFGLLKKKTAWYIICRAIREKVRNALHKHKKNPMNPREVHEKTVKRLREIQQWLGLENQYTSKWQELIDHFFQWFFPKLKQGKLDTSDVGEYFPITWSNFLKEAGQSDKIEQI
;
A
#
# COMPACT_ATOMS: atom_id res chain seq x y z
N MET A 1 67.14 36.44 -18.45
CA MET A 1 66.99 36.98 -17.07
C MET A 1 66.06 36.04 -16.31
N GLY A 2 66.47 35.49 -15.17
CA GLY A 2 65.62 34.62 -14.35
C GLY A 2 65.63 35.08 -12.90
N ARG A 3 64.47 35.08 -12.24
CA ARG A 3 64.34 35.34 -10.80
C ARG A 3 63.76 34.11 -10.11
N ARG A 4 64.49 33.61 -9.10
CA ARG A 4 64.02 32.58 -8.18
C ARG A 4 63.21 33.24 -7.06
N HIS A 5 62.06 32.67 -6.69
CA HIS A 5 61.39 33.02 -5.45
C HIS A 5 61.92 32.17 -4.30
N THR A 6 62.11 32.79 -3.14
CA THR A 6 62.64 32.18 -1.91
C THR A 6 61.51 31.81 -0.94
N ILE A 7 61.63 30.64 -0.32
CA ILE A 7 60.68 30.12 0.68
C ILE A 7 61.07 30.65 2.08
N PRO A 8 60.13 31.15 2.92
CA PRO A 8 60.42 31.57 4.29
C PRO A 8 60.66 30.38 5.24
N LYS A 9 61.63 30.52 6.16
CA LYS A 9 61.89 29.51 7.22
C LYS A 9 60.95 29.67 8.41
N ALA A 10 60.45 28.56 8.95
CA ALA A 10 59.65 28.53 10.17
C ALA A 10 60.47 28.81 11.45
N LYS A 11 59.82 29.36 12.48
CA LYS A 11 60.38 29.56 13.83
C LYS A 11 60.15 28.30 14.71
N PRO A 12 61.05 27.97 15.64
CA PRO A 12 60.86 26.87 16.59
C PRO A 12 59.87 27.24 17.71
N ALA A 13 59.18 26.23 18.25
CA ALA A 13 58.17 26.38 19.30
C ALA A 13 58.75 26.38 20.72
N ASP A 14 58.06 27.06 21.64
CA ASP A 14 58.45 27.21 23.04
C ASP A 14 58.22 25.97 23.91
N LYS A 15 59.07 25.82 24.94
CA LYS A 15 59.00 24.73 25.94
C LYS A 15 58.05 25.07 27.09
N PRO A 16 57.12 24.17 27.51
CA PRO A 16 56.36 24.36 28.73
C PRO A 16 57.20 24.09 29.99
N LYS A 17 56.94 24.86 31.06
CA LYS A 17 57.67 24.78 32.34
C LYS A 17 57.11 23.70 33.27
N ASN A 18 58.02 22.92 33.87
CA ASN A 18 57.71 21.98 34.95
C ASN A 18 57.13 22.67 36.20
N LYS A 19 56.10 22.07 36.83
CA LYS A 19 55.79 22.24 38.26
C LYS A 19 55.62 20.87 38.92
N LYS A 20 56.43 20.59 39.95
CA LYS A 20 56.33 19.41 40.82
C LYS A 20 55.38 19.69 41.99
N LYS A 21 54.56 18.69 42.35
CA LYS A 21 53.98 18.29 43.66
C LYS A 21 52.69 17.51 43.37
N GLY A 22 52.42 16.30 43.87
CA GLY A 22 53.20 15.43 44.75
C GLY A 22 52.34 14.83 45.86
N SER A 23 51.85 13.59 45.67
CA SER A 23 51.39 12.71 46.75
C SER A 23 51.29 11.25 46.26
N LYS A 24 51.64 10.30 47.13
CA LYS A 24 51.69 8.86 46.83
C LYS A 24 50.40 8.17 47.29
N LYS A 25 49.92 7.18 46.54
CA LYS A 25 49.29 5.95 47.09
C LYS A 25 49.69 4.75 46.23
N PRO A 26 49.82 3.54 46.82
CA PRO A 26 50.48 2.41 46.16
C PRO A 26 49.56 1.68 45.18
N VAL A 27 50.17 1.20 44.09
CA VAL A 27 49.60 0.16 43.22
C VAL A 27 49.61 -1.16 43.97
N LYS A 28 48.48 -1.88 44.00
CA LYS A 28 48.47 -3.31 44.29
C LYS A 28 48.57 -4.05 42.97
N GLU A 29 49.53 -4.97 42.87
CA GLU A 29 49.55 -5.99 41.84
C GLU A 29 48.29 -6.86 41.97
N VAL A 30 47.72 -7.24 40.83
CA VAL A 30 46.68 -8.28 40.75
C VAL A 30 47.24 -9.36 39.85
N HIS A 31 47.57 -10.50 40.46
CA HIS A 31 47.86 -11.73 39.73
C HIS A 31 46.62 -12.17 38.95
N GLU A 32 46.81 -12.61 37.71
CA GLU A 32 45.85 -13.45 37.03
C GLU A 32 45.76 -14.79 37.76
N GLU A 33 44.57 -15.13 38.26
CA GLU A 33 44.23 -16.49 38.66
C GLU A 33 43.01 -16.93 37.86
N VAL A 34 43.21 -17.88 36.95
CA VAL A 34 42.13 -18.54 36.21
C VAL A 34 41.33 -19.41 37.18
N LYS A 35 40.02 -19.17 37.27
CA LYS A 35 39.08 -20.08 37.94
C LYS A 35 37.85 -20.33 37.07
N ASP A 36 37.83 -21.50 36.46
CA ASP A 36 36.58 -22.18 36.12
C ASP A 36 35.73 -22.34 37.38
N ASN A 37 34.43 -22.03 37.29
CA ASN A 37 33.38 -23.03 37.55
C ASN A 37 31.97 -22.46 37.33
N GLN A 38 31.20 -23.21 36.52
CA GLN A 38 29.79 -23.55 36.73
C GLN A 38 28.85 -22.43 37.21
N HIS A 39 28.13 -21.82 36.27
CA HIS A 39 26.87 -21.15 36.57
C HIS A 39 25.73 -22.19 36.63
N GLN A 40 25.09 -22.29 37.81
CA GLN A 40 23.84 -23.01 37.97
C GLN A 40 22.71 -22.29 37.23
N GLU A 41 21.84 -23.07 36.58
CA GLU A 41 20.57 -22.58 36.07
C GLU A 41 19.73 -21.98 37.20
N LYS A 42 19.13 -20.81 36.94
CA LYS A 42 18.03 -20.28 37.75
C LYS A 42 16.80 -20.17 36.87
N ASP A 43 15.88 -21.10 37.11
CA ASP A 43 14.63 -21.20 36.37
C ASP A 43 13.77 -19.95 36.44
N LYS A 44 13.00 -19.77 35.36
CA LYS A 44 11.92 -18.79 35.27
C LYS A 44 10.86 -19.09 36.33
N TYR A 45 10.49 -18.08 37.12
CA TYR A 45 9.12 -17.96 37.62
C TYR A 45 8.41 -16.83 36.86
N ILE A 46 7.56 -17.22 35.92
CA ILE A 46 6.53 -16.34 35.35
C ILE A 46 5.32 -16.48 36.27
N GLY A 47 4.93 -15.40 36.94
CA GLY A 47 3.75 -15.42 37.80
C GLY A 47 2.47 -15.62 36.98
N GLU A 48 1.66 -16.59 37.37
CA GLU A 48 0.37 -16.87 36.74
C GLU A 48 -0.64 -15.74 37.02
N TYR A 49 -1.37 -15.33 35.98
CA TYR A 49 -2.53 -14.46 36.10
C TYR A 49 -3.76 -15.26 35.71
N VAL A 50 -4.80 -15.22 36.55
CA VAL A 50 -6.10 -15.80 36.20
C VAL A 50 -6.91 -14.73 35.47
N MET A 51 -7.43 -15.05 34.29
CA MET A 51 -8.43 -14.22 33.63
C MET A 51 -9.79 -14.47 34.28
N GLU A 52 -10.44 -13.40 34.73
CA GLU A 52 -11.85 -13.43 35.10
C GLU A 52 -12.63 -12.48 34.19
N GLN A 53 -13.70 -12.99 33.58
CA GLN A 53 -14.67 -12.20 32.82
C GLN A 53 -15.90 -11.95 33.68
N ARG A 54 -16.28 -10.68 33.84
CA ARG A 54 -17.58 -10.28 34.40
C ARG A 54 -18.13 -9.12 33.57
N ASN A 55 -19.41 -9.19 33.23
CA ASN A 55 -20.17 -8.14 32.53
C ASN A 55 -19.45 -7.55 31.29
N GLY A 56 -18.88 -8.41 30.44
CA GLY A 56 -18.22 -7.98 29.19
C GLY A 56 -16.83 -7.35 29.34
N CYS A 57 -16.30 -7.25 30.56
CA CYS A 57 -14.93 -6.76 30.82
C CYS A 57 -14.00 -7.89 31.27
N VAL A 58 -12.75 -7.87 30.77
CA VAL A 58 -11.67 -8.79 31.16
C VAL A 58 -10.78 -8.11 32.19
N PHE A 59 -10.56 -8.75 33.34
CA PHE A 59 -9.65 -8.27 34.38
C PHE A 59 -8.47 -9.22 34.56
N PHE A 60 -7.27 -8.66 34.71
CA PHE A 60 -6.05 -9.41 35.03
C PHE A 60 -5.71 -9.18 36.50
N LEU A 61 -6.09 -10.13 37.35
CA LEU A 61 -5.80 -10.09 38.77
C LEU A 61 -4.49 -10.85 39.05
N LYS A 62 -3.56 -10.16 39.74
CA LYS A 62 -2.38 -10.79 40.31
C LYS A 62 -2.81 -11.49 41.60
N GLN A 63 -2.50 -12.78 41.77
CA GLN A 63 -2.70 -13.42 43.06
C GLN A 63 -1.88 -12.70 44.13
N SER A 64 -2.58 -12.08 45.07
CA SER A 64 -2.04 -11.57 46.34
C SER A 64 -2.77 -12.28 47.48
N GLU A 65 -2.03 -12.58 48.53
CA GLU A 65 -2.46 -13.39 49.67
C GLU A 65 -3.74 -12.83 50.34
N GLN A 66 -4.57 -13.74 50.88
CA GLN A 66 -5.81 -13.39 51.56
C GLN A 66 -5.56 -12.56 52.83
N PRO A 67 -6.46 -11.62 53.12
CA PRO A 67 -6.90 -11.38 54.49
C PRO A 67 -8.38 -11.70 54.69
N THR A 68 -8.67 -12.24 55.87
CA THR A 68 -9.94 -12.77 56.36
C THR A 68 -11.14 -11.82 56.30
N CYS A 69 -12.23 -12.30 55.69
CA CYS A 69 -13.64 -12.19 56.10
C CYS A 69 -14.06 -11.11 57.14
N ASN A 70 -14.96 -10.19 56.75
CA ASN A 70 -16.32 -10.16 57.36
C ASN A 70 -17.35 -9.20 56.70
N LYS A 71 -18.62 -9.51 56.96
CA LYS A 71 -19.87 -8.71 56.85
C LYS A 71 -20.56 -8.50 55.48
N GLN A 72 -21.66 -9.25 55.39
CA GLN A 72 -22.91 -9.04 54.66
C GLN A 72 -23.35 -7.58 54.41
N LYS A 73 -23.96 -7.34 53.24
CA LYS A 73 -25.35 -6.85 53.14
C LYS A 73 -25.96 -7.14 51.77
N GLU A 74 -27.26 -7.39 51.75
CA GLU A 74 -28.10 -7.63 50.57
C GLU A 74 -28.55 -6.31 49.93
N GLU A 75 -28.89 -6.29 48.63
CA GLU A 75 -30.19 -5.77 48.13
C GLU A 75 -30.39 -5.88 46.59
N SER A 76 -31.57 -6.40 46.22
CA SER A 76 -32.41 -6.20 45.02
C SER A 76 -31.87 -6.21 43.56
N CYS A 77 -32.60 -6.96 42.72
CA CYS A 77 -32.52 -6.98 41.26
C CYS A 77 -33.30 -5.82 40.59
N HIS A 78 -32.97 -5.53 39.32
CA HIS A 78 -33.98 -5.28 38.27
C HIS A 78 -33.45 -5.67 36.88
N SER A 79 -34.34 -6.22 36.06
CA SER A 79 -34.10 -6.69 34.69
C SER A 79 -34.95 -5.89 33.70
N TYR A 80 -34.49 -5.82 32.44
CA TYR A 80 -35.28 -5.34 31.30
C TYR A 80 -35.09 -6.30 30.11
N SER A 81 -36.16 -6.48 29.33
CA SER A 81 -36.27 -7.42 28.21
C SER A 81 -36.71 -6.71 26.93
N GLU A 82 -36.19 -7.17 25.79
CA GLU A 82 -36.56 -6.71 24.45
C GLU A 82 -37.81 -7.44 23.90
N PRO A 83 -38.54 -6.87 22.90
CA PRO A 83 -39.64 -7.55 22.21
C PRO A 83 -39.36 -7.89 20.73
N GLU A 84 -39.79 -9.07 20.29
CA GLU A 84 -39.82 -9.52 18.88
C GLU A 84 -41.15 -9.16 18.18
N ILE A 85 -41.18 -9.18 16.82
CA ILE A 85 -42.40 -9.06 16.00
C ILE A 85 -42.35 -10.09 14.83
N PRO A 86 -43.44 -10.82 14.50
CA PRO A 86 -43.42 -11.95 13.56
C PRO A 86 -43.98 -11.67 12.14
N LEU A 87 -43.74 -12.62 11.22
CA LEU A 87 -44.29 -12.70 9.85
C LEU A 87 -45.35 -13.83 9.70
N PRO A 88 -46.34 -13.71 8.77
CA PRO A 88 -47.23 -14.80 8.37
C PRO A 88 -47.09 -15.23 6.88
N ALA A 89 -47.81 -16.28 6.48
CA ALA A 89 -47.89 -16.85 5.11
C ALA A 89 -49.37 -17.20 4.78
N ARG A 90 -49.83 -17.97 3.76
CA ARG A 90 -49.23 -19.00 2.87
C ARG A 90 -50.26 -19.40 1.76
N GLN A 91 -49.88 -20.25 0.77
CA GLN A 91 -50.73 -21.15 -0.06
C GLN A 91 -51.58 -20.55 -1.22
N ASP A 92 -52.05 -21.29 -2.25
CA ASP A 92 -51.62 -22.52 -3.00
C ASP A 92 -52.55 -22.71 -4.25
N GLU A 93 -52.28 -23.72 -5.12
CA GLU A 93 -53.19 -24.42 -6.09
C GLU A 93 -53.51 -23.79 -7.49
N LYS A 94 -53.81 -24.52 -8.61
CA LYS A 94 -53.37 -25.83 -9.23
C LYS A 94 -54.17 -26.12 -10.56
N ILE A 95 -53.80 -27.19 -11.31
CA ILE A 95 -54.53 -27.97 -12.37
C ILE A 95 -54.48 -27.41 -13.84
N ASP A 96 -53.81 -27.98 -14.88
CA ASP A 96 -53.74 -29.34 -15.53
C ASP A 96 -54.92 -29.67 -16.53
N PRO A 97 -54.85 -30.60 -17.53
CA PRO A 97 -54.25 -30.47 -18.88
C PRO A 97 -55.14 -31.02 -20.05
N LEU A 98 -54.53 -31.37 -21.22
CA LEU A 98 -54.94 -32.29 -22.36
C LEU A 98 -54.86 -31.60 -23.77
N ASP A 99 -54.53 -32.23 -24.93
CA ASP A 99 -53.88 -33.51 -25.32
C ASP A 99 -53.70 -33.55 -26.89
N LEU A 100 -53.14 -34.63 -27.45
CA LEU A 100 -53.20 -35.16 -28.84
C LEU A 100 -52.24 -34.68 -29.97
N ASP A 101 -51.20 -35.52 -30.21
CA ASP A 101 -51.05 -36.43 -31.38
C ASP A 101 -50.61 -36.00 -32.82
N LYS A 102 -49.50 -36.65 -33.27
CA LYS A 102 -49.27 -37.49 -34.49
C LYS A 102 -48.56 -36.99 -35.79
N PHE A 103 -47.55 -37.82 -36.18
CA PHE A 103 -47.16 -38.31 -37.55
C PHE A 103 -46.30 -37.38 -38.48
N LEU A 104 -45.43 -37.79 -39.44
CA LEU A 104 -44.90 -39.05 -40.07
C LEU A 104 -43.41 -38.81 -40.54
N TRP A 105 -42.43 -39.76 -40.52
CA TRP A 105 -41.83 -40.61 -41.61
C TRP A 105 -41.25 -39.90 -42.88
N ARG A 106 -40.24 -40.38 -43.65
CA ARG A 106 -39.09 -41.34 -43.54
C ARG A 106 -38.13 -41.14 -44.76
N ASP A 107 -36.82 -41.33 -44.54
CA ASP A 107 -35.73 -41.94 -45.36
C ASP A 107 -35.65 -41.93 -46.92
N HIS A 108 -34.43 -41.76 -47.50
CA HIS A 108 -33.81 -42.58 -48.59
C HIS A 108 -32.53 -42.00 -49.24
N SER A 109 -31.73 -42.88 -49.88
CA SER A 109 -30.40 -42.62 -50.45
C SER A 109 -30.23 -43.13 -51.90
N ASP A 110 -29.83 -42.28 -52.87
CA ASP A 110 -29.01 -42.63 -54.05
C ASP A 110 -28.78 -41.44 -55.02
N PHE A 111 -27.55 -40.91 -55.12
CA PHE A 111 -27.24 -39.71 -55.93
C PHE A 111 -26.05 -39.89 -56.90
N ARG A 112 -25.51 -41.10 -57.06
CA ARG A 112 -24.14 -41.31 -57.61
C ARG A 112 -24.03 -41.73 -59.07
N GLN A 113 -25.13 -41.89 -59.79
CA GLN A 113 -25.13 -42.34 -61.21
C GLN A 113 -25.30 -41.17 -62.21
N LEU A 114 -25.07 -39.92 -61.77
CA LEU A 114 -25.43 -38.70 -62.49
C LEU A 114 -24.31 -38.21 -63.44
N SER A 115 -24.70 -37.86 -64.67
CA SER A 115 -23.77 -37.42 -65.72
C SER A 115 -23.24 -35.99 -65.48
N PRO A 116 -22.17 -35.56 -66.18
CA PRO A 116 -21.64 -34.20 -66.07
C PRO A 116 -22.64 -33.06 -66.36
N ALA A 117 -23.78 -33.35 -67.01
CA ALA A 117 -24.85 -32.37 -67.22
C ALA A 117 -25.80 -32.21 -66.02
N TYR A 118 -25.89 -33.16 -65.07
CA TYR A 118 -26.62 -32.93 -63.81
C TYR A 118 -25.96 -31.85 -62.94
N LYS A 119 -24.66 -31.65 -63.17
CA LYS A 119 -23.83 -30.60 -62.57
C LYS A 119 -24.15 -29.21 -63.16
N TYR A 120 -25.03 -29.14 -64.17
CA TYR A 120 -25.54 -27.90 -64.77
C TYR A 120 -26.61 -27.19 -63.92
N ASP A 121 -27.19 -27.83 -62.90
CA ASP A 121 -28.23 -27.19 -62.06
C ASP A 121 -27.89 -27.13 -60.55
N PHE A 122 -26.82 -26.50 -60.07
CA PHE A 122 -26.37 -25.12 -60.33
C PHE A 122 -27.53 -24.10 -60.31
N LEU A 123 -28.43 -24.05 -61.29
CA LEU A 123 -29.66 -23.25 -61.20
C LEU A 123 -30.64 -23.76 -60.12
N ARG A 124 -30.61 -25.05 -59.74
CA ARG A 124 -31.34 -25.50 -58.54
C ARG A 124 -30.69 -25.03 -57.24
N THR A 125 -29.39 -24.73 -57.17
CA THR A 125 -28.75 -24.20 -55.94
C THR A 125 -29.44 -22.91 -55.45
N LYS A 126 -29.96 -22.10 -56.39
CA LYS A 126 -30.75 -20.89 -56.15
C LYS A 126 -32.15 -21.20 -55.56
N THR A 127 -32.80 -22.25 -56.05
CA THR A 127 -34.08 -22.77 -55.51
C THR A 127 -33.87 -23.52 -54.19
N ILE A 128 -32.72 -24.17 -54.01
CA ILE A 128 -32.31 -24.85 -52.78
C ILE A 128 -32.05 -23.84 -51.67
N ALA A 129 -31.51 -22.65 -51.93
CA ALA A 129 -31.43 -21.60 -50.90
C ALA A 129 -32.84 -21.24 -50.36
N LYS A 130 -33.85 -21.23 -51.22
CA LYS A 130 -35.26 -21.00 -50.85
C LYS A 130 -35.89 -22.21 -50.15
N GLU A 131 -35.71 -23.42 -50.67
CA GLU A 131 -36.17 -24.67 -50.05
C GLU A 131 -35.43 -24.99 -48.74
N ILE A 132 -34.20 -24.49 -48.53
CA ILE A 132 -33.49 -24.56 -47.24
C ILE A 132 -34.18 -23.67 -46.22
N ILE A 133 -34.53 -22.43 -46.58
CA ILE A 133 -35.24 -21.52 -45.67
C ILE A 133 -36.62 -22.11 -45.30
N GLU A 134 -37.37 -22.62 -46.29
CA GLU A 134 -38.69 -23.23 -46.08
C GLU A 134 -38.60 -24.60 -45.37
N GLY A 135 -37.56 -25.38 -45.64
CA GLY A 135 -37.26 -26.68 -45.05
C GLY A 135 -36.78 -26.59 -43.61
N VAL A 136 -35.95 -25.60 -43.27
CA VAL A 136 -35.54 -25.28 -41.89
C VAL A 136 -36.73 -24.81 -41.08
N ILE A 137 -37.63 -24.00 -41.65
CA ILE A 137 -38.92 -23.64 -41.02
C ILE A 137 -39.79 -24.88 -40.77
N LYS A 138 -39.63 -25.97 -41.53
CA LYS A 138 -40.38 -27.23 -41.38
C LYS A 138 -39.69 -28.26 -40.48
N GLU A 139 -38.36 -28.35 -40.49
CA GLU A 139 -37.57 -29.16 -39.56
C GLU A 139 -37.70 -28.60 -38.14
N LEU A 140 -37.53 -27.29 -37.93
CA LEU A 140 -37.71 -26.65 -36.62
C LEU A 140 -39.14 -26.79 -36.07
N ARG A 141 -40.16 -27.02 -36.92
CA ARG A 141 -41.54 -27.32 -36.50
C ARG A 141 -41.80 -28.80 -36.15
N ASN A 142 -40.86 -29.68 -36.46
CA ASN A 142 -41.04 -31.14 -36.38
C ASN A 142 -39.94 -31.86 -35.57
N ALA A 143 -38.85 -31.16 -35.22
CA ALA A 143 -37.74 -31.67 -34.44
C ALA A 143 -38.22 -32.00 -33.01
N ARG A 144 -37.98 -33.23 -32.57
CA ARG A 144 -38.65 -33.80 -31.38
C ARG A 144 -37.76 -33.84 -30.14
N ASP A 145 -36.47 -33.78 -30.38
CA ASP A 145 -35.49 -33.54 -29.36
C ASP A 145 -34.43 -32.58 -29.91
N VAL A 146 -34.01 -31.70 -29.01
CA VAL A 146 -32.60 -31.47 -28.72
C VAL A 146 -31.66 -31.66 -29.92
N TYR A 147 -31.13 -32.87 -30.10
CA TYR A 147 -30.02 -33.13 -30.99
C TYR A 147 -30.34 -32.84 -32.47
N GLU A 148 -31.62 -32.86 -32.85
CA GLU A 148 -32.07 -32.49 -34.20
C GLU A 148 -32.09 -30.97 -34.45
N ILE A 149 -32.39 -30.16 -33.43
CA ILE A 149 -32.42 -28.69 -33.52
C ILE A 149 -31.01 -28.12 -33.69
N SER A 150 -30.09 -28.51 -32.81
CA SER A 150 -28.66 -28.15 -32.89
C SER A 150 -28.10 -28.41 -34.31
N ARG A 151 -28.45 -29.57 -34.89
CA ARG A 151 -28.08 -29.95 -36.27
C ARG A 151 -28.80 -29.17 -37.37
N CYS A 152 -29.99 -28.62 -37.12
CA CYS A 152 -30.73 -27.79 -38.08
C CYS A 152 -30.09 -26.39 -38.16
N VAL A 153 -29.74 -25.81 -36.99
CA VAL A 153 -29.08 -24.50 -36.88
C VAL A 153 -27.67 -24.53 -37.51
N GLN A 154 -26.87 -25.56 -37.24
CA GLN A 154 -25.55 -25.78 -37.86
C GLN A 154 -25.59 -25.75 -39.40
N ARG A 155 -26.69 -26.21 -40.02
CA ARG A 155 -26.84 -26.26 -41.50
C ARG A 155 -27.20 -24.92 -42.14
N CYS A 156 -27.63 -23.93 -41.36
CA CYS A 156 -28.06 -22.61 -41.86
C CYS A 156 -26.93 -21.59 -41.92
N HIS A 157 -26.13 -21.51 -40.86
CA HIS A 157 -25.15 -20.42 -40.69
C HIS A 157 -24.01 -20.47 -41.72
N ILE A 158 -23.76 -21.64 -42.31
CA ILE A 158 -22.71 -21.90 -43.31
C ILE A 158 -22.98 -21.21 -44.68
N ARG A 159 -24.15 -20.59 -44.95
CA ARG A 159 -24.57 -20.30 -46.35
C ARG A 159 -24.96 -18.89 -46.78
N THR A 160 -25.18 -17.91 -45.90
CA THR A 160 -25.44 -16.52 -46.32
C THR A 160 -24.89 -15.54 -45.28
N ILE A 161 -23.74 -14.93 -45.61
CA ILE A 161 -22.78 -14.33 -44.67
C ILE A 161 -23.24 -12.93 -44.23
N ASN A 162 -24.36 -12.81 -43.53
CA ASN A 162 -24.97 -11.50 -43.30
C ASN A 162 -25.82 -11.38 -42.03
N THR A 163 -25.57 -10.31 -41.27
CA THR A 163 -26.14 -10.03 -39.96
C THR A 163 -27.60 -9.61 -40.00
N ASN A 164 -28.02 -8.83 -41.01
CA ASN A 164 -29.41 -8.37 -41.16
C ASN A 164 -30.44 -9.50 -41.40
N PHE A 165 -29.98 -10.74 -41.61
CA PHE A 165 -30.83 -11.92 -41.79
C PHE A 165 -31.37 -12.49 -40.47
N TRP A 166 -30.73 -12.20 -39.32
CA TRP A 166 -31.08 -12.83 -38.04
C TRP A 166 -32.05 -12.00 -37.18
N GLU A 167 -32.01 -10.67 -37.22
CA GLU A 167 -32.92 -9.82 -36.42
C GLU A 167 -34.39 -9.94 -36.89
N GLU A 168 -34.67 -9.80 -38.19
CA GLU A 168 -36.02 -10.03 -38.74
C GLU A 168 -36.53 -11.47 -38.49
N LYS A 169 -35.60 -12.44 -38.40
CA LYS A 169 -35.92 -13.85 -38.20
C LYS A 169 -36.15 -14.24 -36.75
N LEU A 170 -35.39 -13.69 -35.79
CA LEU A 170 -35.66 -13.85 -34.37
C LEU A 170 -37.03 -13.23 -34.02
N GLN A 171 -37.34 -12.06 -34.56
CA GLN A 171 -38.66 -11.44 -34.44
C GLN A 171 -39.78 -12.32 -35.06
N TYR A 172 -39.52 -13.00 -36.19
CA TYR A 172 -40.45 -13.96 -36.79
C TYR A 172 -40.61 -15.25 -35.95
N MET A 173 -39.56 -15.76 -35.30
CA MET A 173 -39.62 -16.94 -34.43
C MET A 173 -40.33 -16.64 -33.11
N TYR A 174 -40.07 -15.46 -32.52
CA TYR A 174 -40.79 -14.89 -31.38
C TYR A 174 -42.31 -14.85 -31.64
N ASN A 175 -42.71 -14.39 -32.83
CA ASN A 175 -44.12 -14.31 -33.25
C ASN A 175 -44.75 -15.66 -33.67
N LYS A 176 -44.03 -16.79 -33.63
CA LYS A 176 -44.50 -18.09 -34.18
C LYS A 176 -44.45 -19.29 -33.23
N SER A 177 -43.93 -19.14 -32.00
CA SER A 177 -43.93 -20.20 -30.98
C SER A 177 -43.21 -21.52 -31.36
N ILE A 178 -42.23 -21.46 -32.26
CA ILE A 178 -41.51 -22.65 -32.78
C ILE A 178 -40.37 -23.11 -31.83
N LEU A 179 -40.05 -22.33 -30.79
CA LEU A 179 -39.04 -22.69 -29.79
C LEU A 179 -39.58 -23.63 -28.67
N GLY A 180 -40.80 -24.15 -28.80
CA GLY A 180 -41.49 -24.90 -27.73
C GLY A 180 -40.96 -26.30 -27.46
N ASP A 181 -40.60 -27.06 -28.50
CA ASP A 181 -40.10 -28.45 -28.39
C ASP A 181 -38.57 -28.54 -28.26
N ILE A 182 -37.91 -27.38 -28.26
CA ILE A 182 -36.46 -27.28 -28.07
C ILE A 182 -36.20 -27.34 -26.56
N SER A 183 -35.89 -28.55 -26.07
CA SER A 183 -35.50 -28.70 -24.66
C SER A 183 -34.34 -27.76 -24.33
N GLU A 184 -34.43 -27.15 -23.17
CA GLU A 184 -33.54 -26.10 -22.69
C GLU A 184 -32.12 -26.61 -22.40
N ASP A 185 -31.89 -27.93 -22.41
CA ASP A 185 -30.55 -28.52 -22.37
C ASP A 185 -29.87 -28.51 -23.76
N ASP A 186 -30.65 -28.35 -24.83
CA ASP A 186 -30.15 -28.34 -26.20
C ASP A 186 -29.58 -27.01 -26.65
N LEU A 187 -30.26 -25.92 -26.34
CA LEU A 187 -29.74 -24.57 -26.60
C LEU A 187 -28.38 -24.39 -25.92
N VAL A 188 -28.19 -25.04 -24.76
CA VAL A 188 -26.91 -25.12 -24.04
C VAL A 188 -25.92 -26.06 -24.76
N SER A 189 -26.33 -27.29 -25.13
CA SER A 189 -25.44 -28.27 -25.79
C SER A 189 -24.97 -27.83 -27.20
N ALA A 190 -25.85 -27.20 -27.96
CA ALA A 190 -25.57 -26.57 -29.24
C ALA A 190 -24.56 -25.42 -29.09
N TYR A 191 -24.69 -24.60 -28.04
CA TYR A 191 -23.77 -23.51 -27.75
C TYR A 191 -22.38 -24.02 -27.33
N ILE A 192 -22.30 -25.05 -26.47
CA ILE A 192 -21.04 -25.69 -26.08
C ILE A 192 -20.32 -26.25 -27.31
N THR A 193 -21.03 -27.01 -28.15
CA THR A 193 -20.47 -27.59 -29.39
C THR A 193 -20.01 -26.50 -30.38
N PHE A 194 -20.71 -25.36 -30.43
CA PHE A 194 -20.31 -24.22 -31.26
C PHE A 194 -19.01 -23.56 -30.73
N SER A 195 -18.89 -23.41 -29.41
CA SER A 195 -17.71 -22.86 -28.73
C SER A 195 -16.45 -23.70 -28.97
N GLU A 196 -16.54 -25.02 -28.76
CA GLU A 196 -15.43 -25.97 -28.98
C GLU A 196 -14.96 -25.98 -30.45
N PHE A 197 -15.88 -25.80 -31.41
CA PHE A 197 -15.55 -25.76 -32.83
C PHE A 197 -14.83 -24.46 -33.22
N THR A 198 -15.20 -23.31 -32.66
CA THR A 198 -14.48 -22.04 -32.88
C THR A 198 -13.01 -22.11 -32.45
N GLU A 199 -12.70 -22.71 -31.30
CA GLU A 199 -11.31 -22.88 -30.84
C GLU A 199 -10.48 -23.74 -31.81
N SER A 200 -11.09 -24.78 -32.40
CA SER A 200 -10.43 -25.66 -33.38
C SER A 200 -10.05 -24.94 -34.68
N CYS A 201 -10.88 -24.01 -35.16
CA CYS A 201 -10.63 -23.29 -36.42
C CYS A 201 -9.47 -22.28 -36.34
N TYR A 202 -9.30 -21.57 -35.23
CA TYR A 202 -8.19 -20.61 -35.08
C TYR A 202 -6.80 -21.26 -34.90
N SER A 203 -6.74 -22.54 -34.54
CA SER A 203 -5.48 -23.23 -34.21
C SER A 203 -4.58 -23.61 -35.40
N LYS A 204 -5.04 -23.48 -36.66
CA LYS A 204 -4.41 -24.12 -37.83
C LYS A 204 -3.73 -23.21 -38.87
N GLU A 205 -3.92 -21.90 -38.83
CA GLU A 205 -3.35 -20.97 -39.85
C GLU A 205 -2.19 -20.10 -39.33
N LEU A 206 -1.64 -20.40 -38.15
CA LEU A 206 -0.46 -19.72 -37.61
C LEU A 206 0.89 -20.21 -38.18
N THR A 207 0.87 -21.10 -39.18
CA THR A 207 2.08 -21.74 -39.73
C THR A 207 2.09 -21.74 -41.27
N ASN A 208 2.29 -20.57 -41.89
CA ASN A 208 3.17 -20.43 -43.08
C ASN A 208 3.37 -18.98 -43.56
N SER A 209 4.59 -18.74 -44.08
CA SER A 209 5.08 -17.63 -44.92
C SER A 209 5.19 -16.20 -44.37
N GLU A 210 6.40 -15.66 -44.56
CA GLU A 210 6.67 -14.23 -44.66
C GLU A 210 6.00 -13.66 -45.92
N ASP A 211 4.79 -13.10 -45.76
CA ASP A 211 4.38 -11.85 -46.44
C ASP A 211 3.20 -11.20 -45.67
N VAL A 212 3.28 -11.27 -44.34
CA VAL A 212 2.31 -10.70 -43.40
C VAL A 212 3.03 -9.74 -42.45
N GLN A 213 3.23 -8.50 -42.90
CA GLN A 213 3.61 -7.37 -42.03
C GLN A 213 2.72 -6.12 -42.22
N THR A 214 1.74 -6.17 -43.11
CA THR A 214 0.78 -5.08 -43.41
C THR A 214 -0.70 -5.49 -43.25
N ALA A 215 -0.98 -6.69 -42.74
CA ALA A 215 -2.33 -7.26 -42.65
C ALA A 215 -2.78 -7.65 -41.22
N SER A 216 -2.18 -7.07 -40.18
CA SER A 216 -2.51 -7.35 -38.77
C SER A 216 -3.68 -6.52 -38.20
N GLY A 217 -4.21 -5.55 -38.95
CA GLY A 217 -5.24 -4.61 -38.46
C GLY A 217 -6.63 -5.22 -38.30
N ASN A 218 -7.17 -5.84 -39.35
CA ASN A 218 -8.60 -6.17 -39.41
C ASN A 218 -8.98 -7.52 -38.78
N TYR A 219 -8.00 -8.38 -38.47
CA TYR A 219 -8.26 -9.73 -37.93
C TYR A 219 -8.60 -9.75 -36.42
N LEU A 220 -8.22 -8.70 -35.68
CA LEU A 220 -8.60 -8.55 -34.27
C LEU A 220 -10.02 -8.00 -34.13
N GLU A 221 -10.39 -7.00 -34.94
CA GLU A 221 -11.71 -6.33 -34.89
C GLU A 221 -12.87 -7.33 -35.08
N ASP A 222 -12.75 -8.29 -35.99
CA ASP A 222 -13.80 -9.32 -36.21
C ASP A 222 -13.92 -10.34 -35.05
N LYS A 223 -12.82 -10.66 -34.35
CA LYS A 223 -12.86 -11.59 -33.20
C LYS A 223 -13.45 -10.91 -31.96
N GLU A 224 -13.04 -9.67 -31.71
CA GLU A 224 -13.56 -8.84 -30.62
C GLU A 224 -15.06 -8.58 -30.79
N ALA A 225 -15.51 -8.29 -32.02
CA ALA A 225 -16.93 -8.19 -32.35
C ALA A 225 -17.71 -9.48 -32.04
N LEU A 226 -17.15 -10.65 -32.35
CA LEU A 226 -17.79 -11.95 -32.12
C LEU A 226 -17.86 -12.33 -30.63
N GLU A 227 -16.82 -12.06 -29.85
CA GLU A 227 -16.81 -12.29 -28.39
C GLU A 227 -17.77 -11.34 -27.66
N PHE A 228 -17.81 -10.07 -28.07
CA PHE A 228 -18.78 -9.09 -27.61
C PHE A 228 -20.23 -9.53 -27.89
N TYR A 229 -20.53 -9.94 -29.13
CA TYR A 229 -21.87 -10.40 -29.53
C TYR A 229 -22.33 -11.63 -28.73
N ASN A 230 -21.42 -12.58 -28.49
CA ASN A 230 -21.69 -13.74 -27.64
C ASN A 230 -22.00 -13.38 -26.18
N SER A 231 -21.35 -12.35 -25.61
CA SER A 231 -21.66 -11.87 -24.27
C SER A 231 -23.03 -11.19 -24.19
N HIS A 232 -23.41 -10.44 -25.23
CA HIS A 232 -24.68 -9.71 -25.27
C HIS A 232 -25.86 -10.69 -25.38
N ILE A 233 -25.76 -11.70 -26.25
CA ILE A 233 -26.79 -12.75 -26.38
C ILE A 233 -26.98 -13.50 -25.06
N LEU A 234 -25.91 -13.87 -24.34
CA LEU A 234 -26.04 -14.53 -23.03
C LEU A 234 -26.75 -13.64 -21.99
N SER A 235 -26.55 -12.32 -22.04
CA SER A 235 -27.25 -11.35 -21.17
C SER A 235 -28.76 -11.32 -21.45
N GLU A 236 -29.15 -11.21 -22.73
CA GLU A 236 -30.56 -11.20 -23.14
C GLU A 236 -31.26 -12.53 -22.83
N VAL A 237 -30.57 -13.66 -23.04
CA VAL A 237 -31.08 -14.99 -22.65
C VAL A 237 -31.27 -15.07 -21.13
N CYS A 238 -30.31 -14.61 -20.33
CA CYS A 238 -30.45 -14.59 -18.86
C CYS A 238 -31.66 -13.76 -18.42
N GLN A 239 -31.84 -12.57 -18.99
CA GLN A 239 -32.94 -11.67 -18.68
C GLN A 239 -34.30 -12.24 -19.11
N TYR A 240 -34.37 -12.91 -20.27
CA TYR A 240 -35.56 -13.63 -20.71
C TYR A 240 -35.92 -14.80 -19.78
N LEU A 241 -34.94 -15.60 -19.36
CA LEU A 241 -35.16 -16.71 -18.43
C LEU A 241 -35.65 -16.21 -17.05
N ARG A 242 -35.14 -15.08 -16.55
CA ARG A 242 -35.66 -14.41 -15.34
C ARG A 242 -37.11 -13.96 -15.52
N LEU A 243 -37.43 -13.24 -16.61
CA LEU A 243 -38.80 -12.82 -16.90
C LEU A 243 -39.75 -14.02 -17.03
N LYS A 244 -39.30 -15.14 -17.61
CA LYS A 244 -40.08 -16.37 -17.66
C LYS A 244 -40.28 -16.99 -16.26
N LEU A 245 -39.25 -17.03 -15.43
CA LEU A 245 -39.33 -17.47 -14.03
C LEU A 245 -40.29 -16.61 -13.18
N GLU A 246 -40.41 -15.32 -13.50
CA GLU A 246 -41.26 -14.35 -12.79
C GLU A 246 -42.71 -14.30 -13.29
N MET A 247 -42.94 -14.48 -14.60
CA MET A 247 -44.25 -14.28 -15.23
C MET A 247 -45.03 -15.57 -15.51
N ASP A 248 -44.35 -16.70 -15.73
CA ASP A 248 -44.98 -17.96 -16.13
C ASP A 248 -45.44 -18.75 -14.90
N ARG A 249 -46.72 -18.61 -14.56
CA ARG A 249 -47.30 -19.16 -13.32
C ARG A 249 -47.55 -20.67 -13.36
N ASP A 250 -47.42 -21.29 -14.53
CA ASP A 250 -47.67 -22.72 -14.73
C ASP A 250 -46.37 -23.56 -14.62
N LEU A 251 -45.23 -22.92 -14.35
CA LEU A 251 -43.98 -23.61 -14.03
C LEU A 251 -44.12 -24.43 -12.73
N THR A 252 -43.87 -25.74 -12.81
CA THR A 252 -43.75 -26.57 -11.61
C THR A 252 -42.50 -26.20 -10.81
N PHE A 253 -42.51 -26.42 -9.49
CA PHE A 253 -41.36 -26.13 -8.61
C PHE A 253 -40.03 -26.67 -9.15
N GLN A 254 -40.04 -27.88 -9.71
CA GLN A 254 -38.84 -28.51 -10.28
C GLN A 254 -38.34 -27.80 -11.54
N GLN A 255 -39.23 -27.25 -12.38
CA GLN A 255 -38.85 -26.43 -13.53
C GLN A 255 -38.34 -25.06 -13.10
N SER A 256 -38.97 -24.42 -12.11
CA SER A 256 -38.48 -23.16 -11.54
C SER A 256 -37.09 -23.31 -10.91
N GLU A 257 -36.81 -24.45 -10.27
CA GLU A 257 -35.47 -24.74 -9.73
C GLU A 257 -34.43 -24.96 -10.84
N ILE A 258 -34.78 -25.67 -11.92
CA ILE A 258 -33.90 -25.83 -13.10
C ILE A 258 -33.62 -24.49 -13.77
N LEU A 259 -34.66 -23.68 -13.97
CA LEU A 259 -34.58 -22.36 -14.59
C LEU A 259 -33.74 -21.39 -13.74
N ALA A 260 -33.93 -21.39 -12.42
CA ALA A 260 -33.09 -20.63 -11.48
C ALA A 260 -31.61 -21.08 -11.50
N ARG A 261 -31.35 -22.40 -11.56
CA ARG A 261 -29.98 -22.92 -11.71
C ARG A 261 -29.36 -22.51 -13.04
N LYS A 262 -30.11 -22.48 -14.14
CA LYS A 262 -29.61 -22.04 -15.46
C LYS A 262 -29.39 -20.53 -15.54
N ILE A 263 -30.26 -19.73 -14.92
CA ILE A 263 -30.03 -18.29 -14.69
C ILE A 263 -28.71 -18.12 -13.92
N GLN A 264 -28.51 -18.84 -12.81
CA GLN A 264 -27.27 -18.80 -12.03
C GLN A 264 -26.04 -19.25 -12.84
N THR A 265 -26.16 -20.29 -13.67
CA THR A 265 -25.08 -20.73 -14.58
C THR A 265 -24.74 -19.65 -15.61
N ILE A 266 -25.73 -19.00 -16.22
CA ILE A 266 -25.49 -17.94 -17.20
C ILE A 266 -24.97 -16.68 -16.50
N GLU A 267 -25.41 -16.36 -15.29
CA GLU A 267 -24.84 -15.29 -14.46
C GLU A 267 -23.38 -15.55 -14.10
N VAL A 268 -23.01 -16.80 -13.79
CA VAL A 268 -21.60 -17.18 -13.60
C VAL A 268 -20.82 -17.03 -14.91
N ILE A 269 -21.33 -17.51 -16.05
CA ILE A 269 -20.67 -17.33 -17.36
C ILE A 269 -20.55 -15.84 -17.75
N LEU A 270 -21.55 -15.02 -17.42
CA LEU A 270 -21.53 -13.58 -17.65
C LEU A 270 -20.59 -12.86 -16.68
N GLN A 271 -20.49 -13.28 -15.42
CA GLN A 271 -19.47 -12.78 -14.50
C GLN A 271 -18.08 -13.21 -14.95
N GLU A 272 -17.90 -14.44 -15.41
CA GLU A 272 -16.66 -14.93 -15.99
C GLU A 272 -16.30 -14.16 -17.26
N LYS A 273 -17.25 -13.82 -18.15
CA LYS A 273 -17.01 -13.02 -19.37
C LYS A 273 -16.93 -11.50 -19.15
N THR A 274 -17.51 -10.94 -18.09
CA THR A 274 -17.33 -9.51 -17.72
C THR A 274 -16.13 -9.27 -16.81
N MET A 275 -15.70 -10.29 -16.06
CA MET A 275 -14.32 -10.43 -15.58
C MET A 275 -13.38 -10.71 -16.76
N ALA A 276 -13.84 -11.43 -17.79
CA ALA A 276 -13.07 -11.80 -18.97
C ALA A 276 -13.36 -11.01 -20.27
N SER A 277 -13.31 -9.68 -20.16
CA SER A 277 -12.21 -9.02 -20.86
C SER A 277 -11.19 -8.54 -19.81
N PRO A 278 -10.21 -9.39 -19.44
CA PRO A 278 -9.15 -9.04 -18.50
C PRO A 278 -7.85 -8.69 -19.25
N CYS A 279 -7.88 -8.65 -20.60
CA CYS A 279 -6.71 -8.80 -21.46
C CYS A 279 -6.52 -7.67 -22.49
N ASP A 280 -7.41 -6.67 -22.54
CA ASP A 280 -7.11 -5.38 -23.19
C ASP A 280 -6.49 -4.34 -22.25
N ILE A 281 -6.21 -4.75 -21.00
CA ILE A 281 -4.89 -4.41 -20.46
C ILE A 281 -3.90 -5.22 -21.30
N LYS A 282 -3.57 -4.71 -22.49
CA LYS A 282 -2.34 -5.09 -23.21
C LYS A 282 -1.25 -5.13 -22.16
N CYS A 283 -0.36 -6.12 -22.20
CA CYS A 283 0.72 -6.24 -21.23
C CYS A 283 1.71 -5.08 -21.45
N VAL A 284 1.34 -3.89 -20.95
CA VAL A 284 2.09 -2.66 -21.05
C VAL A 284 3.26 -2.85 -20.13
N ASP A 285 4.45 -3.01 -20.72
CA ASP A 285 5.66 -3.07 -19.92
C ASP A 285 5.76 -1.76 -19.14
N VAL A 286 5.60 -1.85 -17.82
CA VAL A 286 5.44 -0.68 -16.96
C VAL A 286 6.66 0.24 -17.02
N PHE A 287 7.83 -0.30 -17.31
CA PHE A 287 9.04 0.49 -17.56
C PHE A 287 8.93 1.27 -18.87
N ALA A 288 8.55 0.63 -19.98
CA ALA A 288 8.31 1.31 -21.26
C ALA A 288 7.20 2.38 -21.18
N PHE A 289 6.16 2.17 -20.36
CA PHE A 289 5.16 3.20 -20.07
C PHE A 289 5.76 4.42 -19.37
N ILE A 290 6.59 4.21 -18.35
CA ILE A 290 7.27 5.30 -17.63
C ILE A 290 8.24 6.04 -18.56
N GLU A 291 9.01 5.32 -19.39
CA GLU A 291 9.92 5.88 -20.40
C GLU A 291 9.17 6.78 -21.39
N GLU A 292 8.10 6.28 -22.00
CA GLU A 292 7.29 7.02 -22.97
C GLU A 292 6.59 8.23 -22.35
N LYS A 293 6.11 8.13 -21.10
CA LYS A 293 5.50 9.24 -20.38
C LYS A 293 6.51 10.31 -19.95
N LEU A 294 7.73 9.92 -19.61
CA LEU A 294 8.78 10.82 -19.13
C LEU A 294 9.79 11.23 -20.20
N LYS A 295 9.61 10.86 -21.48
CA LYS A 295 10.52 11.19 -22.59
C LYS A 295 10.79 12.69 -22.81
N GLN A 296 9.91 13.56 -22.29
CA GLN A 296 10.05 15.02 -22.32
C GLN A 296 10.64 15.60 -21.02
N SER A 297 10.94 14.76 -20.03
CA SER A 297 11.57 15.17 -18.79
C SER A 297 13.03 15.57 -19.01
N ASN A 298 13.46 16.66 -18.37
CA ASN A 298 14.87 17.08 -18.34
C ASN A 298 15.80 15.99 -17.76
N TYR A 299 15.24 15.01 -17.03
CA TYR A 299 15.97 13.92 -16.39
C TYR A 299 15.92 12.59 -17.17
N ILE A 300 15.41 12.57 -18.42
CA ILE A 300 15.15 11.32 -19.15
C ILE A 300 16.35 10.36 -19.20
N THR A 301 17.58 10.86 -19.34
CA THR A 301 18.79 10.02 -19.30
C THR A 301 18.93 9.27 -17.98
N SER A 302 18.90 10.00 -16.85
CA SER A 302 19.02 9.42 -15.51
C SER A 302 17.79 8.60 -15.09
N ILE A 303 16.60 8.92 -15.62
CA ILE A 303 15.41 8.08 -15.51
C ILE A 303 15.64 6.75 -16.21
N ASN A 304 16.11 6.75 -17.46
CA ASN A 304 16.33 5.52 -18.23
C ASN A 304 17.44 4.65 -17.60
N GLU A 305 18.57 5.24 -17.20
CA GLU A 305 19.62 4.55 -16.43
C GLU A 305 19.04 3.88 -15.17
N TYR A 306 18.15 4.58 -14.47
CA TYR A 306 17.51 4.06 -13.27
C TYR A 306 16.46 2.97 -13.56
N LEU A 307 15.70 3.08 -14.65
CA LEU A 307 14.74 2.05 -15.07
C LEU A 307 15.46 0.77 -15.56
N GLU A 308 16.64 0.88 -16.17
CA GLU A 308 17.49 -0.28 -16.47
C GLU A 308 17.99 -0.98 -15.19
N ILE A 309 18.36 -0.23 -14.14
CA ILE A 309 18.66 -0.82 -12.83
C ILE A 309 17.44 -1.57 -12.28
N LEU A 310 16.22 -1.02 -12.42
CA LEU A 310 15.01 -1.72 -12.00
C LEU A 310 14.71 -2.98 -12.83
N LYS A 311 14.89 -2.95 -14.14
CA LYS A 311 14.76 -4.13 -15.02
C LYS A 311 15.74 -5.22 -14.60
N GLN A 312 17.01 -4.89 -14.36
CA GLN A 312 18.02 -5.84 -13.88
C GLN A 312 17.64 -6.44 -12.52
N ARG A 313 17.21 -5.63 -11.54
CA ARG A 313 16.78 -6.12 -10.20
C ARG A 313 15.51 -6.96 -10.24
N SER A 314 14.64 -6.74 -11.22
CA SER A 314 13.45 -7.59 -11.43
C SER A 314 13.81 -9.03 -11.81
N GLN A 315 15.01 -9.23 -12.37
CA GLN A 315 15.54 -10.53 -12.79
C GLN A 315 16.27 -11.30 -11.67
N THR A 316 16.51 -10.69 -10.49
CA THR A 316 17.17 -11.40 -9.37
C THR A 316 16.37 -12.68 -9.00
N PRO A 317 17.00 -13.87 -8.95
CA PRO A 317 16.33 -15.13 -8.62
C PRO A 317 15.62 -15.12 -7.26
N ALA A 318 14.50 -15.85 -7.16
CA ALA A 318 13.66 -15.85 -5.96
C ALA A 318 14.31 -16.60 -4.77
N ASP A 319 15.05 -17.66 -5.06
CA ASP A 319 15.86 -18.43 -4.10
C ASP A 319 16.98 -17.58 -3.49
N GLN A 320 17.64 -16.76 -4.31
CA GLN A 320 18.62 -15.78 -3.86
C GLN A 320 17.99 -14.79 -2.86
N LEU A 321 16.87 -14.14 -3.22
CA LEU A 321 16.17 -13.20 -2.32
C LEU A 321 15.73 -13.86 -1.00
N VAL A 322 15.28 -15.11 -1.05
CA VAL A 322 14.90 -15.89 0.14
C VAL A 322 16.12 -16.21 1.01
N SER A 323 17.28 -16.53 0.42
CA SER A 323 18.52 -16.77 1.17
C SER A 323 18.96 -15.52 1.92
N GLU A 324 19.00 -14.37 1.23
CA GLU A 324 19.39 -13.08 1.82
C GLU A 324 18.46 -12.63 2.95
N ALA A 325 17.15 -12.80 2.75
CA ALA A 325 16.16 -12.50 3.77
C ALA A 325 16.31 -13.43 5.00
N LYS A 326 16.61 -14.72 4.81
CA LYS A 326 16.93 -15.64 5.91
C LYS A 326 18.19 -15.21 6.65
N ASP A 327 19.28 -14.94 5.94
CA ASP A 327 20.57 -14.59 6.54
C ASP A 327 20.49 -13.27 7.32
N TRP A 328 19.80 -12.26 6.76
CA TRP A 328 19.55 -11.00 7.46
C TRP A 328 18.65 -11.18 8.69
N LEU A 329 17.58 -11.99 8.60
CA LEU A 329 16.71 -12.28 9.75
C LEU A 329 17.43 -13.11 10.82
N ASN A 330 18.34 -14.00 10.45
CA ASN A 330 19.18 -14.76 11.37
C ASN A 330 20.14 -13.85 12.14
N TRP A 331 20.83 -12.94 11.43
CA TRP A 331 21.62 -11.87 12.06
C TRP A 331 20.76 -10.99 12.98
N ALA A 332 19.56 -10.59 12.54
CA ALA A 332 18.69 -9.73 13.32
C ALA A 332 18.18 -10.40 14.60
N ARG A 333 17.90 -11.72 14.58
CA ARG A 333 17.54 -12.51 15.77
C ARG A 333 18.68 -12.62 16.79
N GLN A 334 19.92 -12.61 16.33
CA GLN A 334 21.12 -12.67 17.19
C GLN A 334 21.49 -11.30 17.79
N ASN A 335 20.91 -10.20 17.30
CA ASN A 335 21.25 -8.85 17.73
C ASN A 335 20.31 -8.34 18.84
N ASN A 336 20.78 -8.30 20.07
CA ASN A 336 20.02 -7.87 21.26
C ASN A 336 19.45 -6.44 21.19
N ASN A 337 19.92 -5.60 20.26
CA ASN A 337 19.39 -4.24 20.04
C ASN A 337 18.26 -4.20 19.01
N LEU A 338 17.85 -5.33 18.45
CA LEU A 338 16.74 -5.45 17.51
C LEU A 338 15.60 -6.28 18.11
N ARG A 339 14.37 -6.00 17.67
CA ARG A 339 13.19 -6.79 18.01
C ARG A 339 12.44 -7.13 16.74
N LEU A 340 12.31 -8.43 16.51
CA LEU A 340 11.39 -8.99 15.54
C LEU A 340 10.00 -9.10 16.20
N THR A 341 8.94 -8.82 15.44
CA THR A 341 7.56 -9.01 15.85
C THR A 341 6.86 -9.83 14.78
N GLU A 342 6.81 -11.14 14.99
CA GLU A 342 6.14 -12.08 14.10
C GLU A 342 4.62 -12.03 14.34
N THR A 343 3.81 -12.09 13.28
CA THR A 343 2.35 -12.04 13.36
C THR A 343 1.76 -12.81 12.18
N LYS A 344 0.74 -13.64 12.41
CA LYS A 344 -0.02 -14.24 11.32
C LYS A 344 -0.67 -13.16 10.45
N VAL A 345 -0.64 -13.38 9.13
CA VAL A 345 -1.52 -12.67 8.19
C VAL A 345 -2.90 -13.34 8.25
N PRO A 346 -4.01 -12.59 8.22
CA PRO A 346 -5.34 -13.19 8.21
C PRO A 346 -5.54 -14.14 7.02
N HIS A 347 -6.18 -15.27 7.28
CA HIS A 347 -6.31 -16.38 6.33
C HIS A 347 -7.11 -16.03 5.07
N SER A 348 -7.95 -14.99 5.11
CA SER A 348 -8.67 -14.44 3.96
C SER A 348 -7.75 -13.81 2.90
N ILE A 349 -6.55 -13.37 3.31
CA ILE A 349 -5.55 -12.73 2.45
C ILE A 349 -4.56 -13.79 1.96
N LEU A 350 -3.90 -14.49 2.90
CA LEU A 350 -2.99 -15.61 2.64
C LEU A 350 -2.63 -16.36 3.93
N ASN A 351 -2.16 -17.60 3.77
CA ASN A 351 -1.53 -18.35 4.86
C ASN A 351 -0.05 -17.93 4.99
N GLY A 352 0.30 -17.22 6.06
CA GLY A 352 1.68 -16.77 6.25
C GLY A 352 1.90 -15.90 7.49
N THR A 353 3.16 -15.52 7.68
CA THR A 353 3.63 -14.74 8.83
C THR A 353 4.33 -13.47 8.36
N ALA A 354 3.78 -12.33 8.78
CA ALA A 354 4.40 -11.02 8.73
C ALA A 354 5.47 -10.91 9.83
N ILE A 355 6.63 -10.33 9.51
CA ILE A 355 7.74 -10.14 10.44
C ILE A 355 8.17 -8.67 10.38
N ASP A 356 7.68 -7.85 11.32
CA ASP A 356 8.18 -6.47 11.51
C ASP A 356 9.51 -6.51 12.26
N VAL A 357 10.54 -5.80 11.77
CA VAL A 357 11.83 -5.68 12.46
C VAL A 357 12.16 -4.22 12.75
N LYS A 358 12.54 -3.94 14.00
CA LYS A 358 12.87 -2.59 14.47
C LYS A 358 13.99 -2.59 15.51
N VAL A 359 14.66 -1.46 15.62
CA VAL A 359 15.54 -1.17 16.77
C VAL A 359 14.73 -1.20 18.06
N PHE A 360 15.25 -1.91 19.06
CA PHE A 360 14.67 -2.07 20.37
C PHE A 360 15.56 -1.39 21.42
N VAL A 361 14.94 -0.52 22.21
CA VAL A 361 15.59 0.14 23.35
C VAL A 361 14.70 -0.05 24.56
N LYS A 362 15.27 -0.56 25.65
CA LYS A 362 14.53 -0.79 26.90
C LYS A 362 14.09 0.54 27.55
N TYR A 363 14.92 1.58 27.44
CA TYR A 363 14.69 2.91 27.99
C TYR A 363 15.28 4.00 27.08
N GLY A 364 14.47 4.98 26.68
CA GLY A 364 14.90 6.11 25.84
C GLY A 364 14.72 5.90 24.33
N PRO A 365 15.22 6.83 23.49
CA PRO A 365 15.00 6.85 22.04
C PRO A 365 15.86 5.82 21.27
N ASP A 366 15.42 5.45 20.06
CA ASP A 366 16.16 4.54 19.17
C ASP A 366 17.48 5.14 18.65
N ASP A 367 17.58 6.46 18.61
CA ASP A 367 18.80 7.23 18.29
C ASP A 367 20.05 6.76 19.03
N LYS A 368 19.96 6.43 20.32
CA LYS A 368 21.14 6.01 21.12
C LYS A 368 21.76 4.70 20.65
N ILE A 369 20.96 3.82 20.02
CA ILE A 369 21.47 2.58 19.40
C ILE A 369 22.08 2.89 18.05
N TYR A 370 21.37 3.66 17.20
CA TYR A 370 21.89 4.03 15.89
C TYR A 370 23.22 4.79 15.99
N ASP A 371 23.38 5.74 16.92
CA ASP A 371 24.64 6.49 17.09
C ASP A 371 25.83 5.57 17.46
N ARG A 372 25.58 4.51 18.24
CA ARG A 372 26.61 3.59 18.76
C ARG A 372 26.93 2.41 17.84
N HIS A 373 25.98 1.95 17.05
CA HIS A 373 26.11 0.70 16.28
C HIS A 373 26.06 0.95 14.77
N GLN A 374 27.23 1.09 14.15
CA GLN A 374 27.37 1.33 12.71
C GLN A 374 26.69 0.24 11.84
N GLU A 375 26.81 -1.03 12.23
CA GLU A 375 26.18 -2.15 11.51
C GLU A 375 24.64 -2.03 11.50
N ILE A 376 24.04 -1.53 12.60
CA ILE A 376 22.60 -1.25 12.65
C ILE A 376 22.25 -0.06 11.75
N ARG A 377 23.07 1.00 11.71
CA ARG A 377 22.88 2.11 10.76
C ARG A 377 22.95 1.65 9.29
N SER A 378 23.88 0.75 8.94
CA SER A 378 24.05 0.33 7.55
C SER A 378 23.02 -0.70 7.09
N ARG A 379 22.49 -1.54 7.99
CA ARG A 379 21.58 -2.66 7.67
C ARG A 379 20.10 -2.45 8.00
N VAL A 380 19.73 -1.56 8.92
CA VAL A 380 18.37 -1.49 9.47
C VAL A 380 17.67 -0.18 9.08
N ALA A 381 16.54 -0.34 8.38
CA ALA A 381 15.63 0.74 8.04
C ALA A 381 14.69 1.08 9.20
N ARG A 382 14.11 2.29 9.20
CA ARG A 382 13.00 2.65 10.10
C ARG A 382 11.66 2.18 9.52
N GLY A 383 11.59 0.89 9.21
CA GLY A 383 10.47 0.23 8.56
C GLY A 383 10.94 -0.98 7.78
N ASN A 384 11.29 -2.06 8.47
CA ASN A 384 11.60 -3.35 7.85
C ASN A 384 10.43 -4.31 8.05
N ALA A 385 9.90 -4.87 6.96
CA ALA A 385 8.89 -5.92 7.01
C ALA A 385 9.24 -7.07 6.07
N PHE A 386 9.10 -8.30 6.55
CA PHE A 386 9.26 -9.52 5.78
C PHE A 386 7.96 -10.31 5.80
N LEU A 387 7.78 -11.17 4.80
CA LEU A 387 6.65 -12.09 4.69
C LEU A 387 7.17 -13.50 4.42
N SER A 388 6.77 -14.45 5.26
CA SER A 388 6.95 -15.88 5.01
C SER A 388 5.59 -16.49 4.68
N VAL A 389 5.40 -16.92 3.43
CA VAL A 389 4.17 -17.58 2.98
C VAL A 389 4.28 -19.09 3.23
N GLU A 390 3.21 -19.73 3.68
CA GLU A 390 3.18 -21.19 3.87
C GLU A 390 3.42 -21.92 2.53
N GLY A 391 4.26 -22.97 2.54
CA GLY A 391 4.68 -23.67 1.33
C GLY A 391 5.73 -22.95 0.46
N SER A 392 6.10 -21.70 0.77
CA SER A 392 7.21 -21.02 0.10
C SER A 392 8.57 -21.49 0.60
N GLN A 393 9.65 -21.21 -0.15
CA GLN A 393 11.02 -21.53 0.25
C GLN A 393 11.49 -20.79 1.51
N GLY A 394 10.81 -19.71 1.92
CA GLY A 394 11.14 -18.95 3.12
C GLY A 394 10.67 -17.49 3.06
N PRO A 395 11.11 -16.65 4.02
CA PRO A 395 10.74 -15.24 4.06
C PRO A 395 11.34 -14.46 2.88
N VAL A 396 10.63 -13.42 2.44
CA VAL A 396 11.15 -12.39 1.52
C VAL A 396 11.03 -11.01 2.16
N CYS A 397 11.95 -10.10 1.83
CA CYS A 397 11.82 -8.70 2.23
C CYS A 397 10.70 -8.03 1.42
N THR A 398 9.75 -7.43 2.11
CA THR A 398 8.57 -6.80 1.51
C THR A 398 8.64 -5.28 1.60
N THR A 399 9.21 -4.79 2.70
CA THR A 399 9.36 -3.37 2.96
C THR A 399 10.75 -3.13 3.52
N PHE A 400 11.52 -2.28 2.85
CA PHE A 400 12.79 -1.76 3.34
C PHE A 400 12.72 -0.24 3.25
N ALA A 401 12.30 0.41 4.33
CA ALA A 401 12.16 1.87 4.36
C ALA A 401 13.52 2.60 4.31
N LEU A 402 13.50 3.93 4.48
CA LEU A 402 14.74 4.69 4.64
C LEU A 402 15.51 4.24 5.90
N LYS A 403 16.83 4.09 5.76
CA LYS A 403 17.79 3.95 6.87
C LYS A 403 17.64 5.16 7.81
N LYS A 404 17.92 5.00 9.12
CA LYS A 404 17.92 6.14 10.04
C LYS A 404 18.89 7.20 9.52
N PHE A 405 18.44 8.44 9.47
CA PHE A 405 19.27 9.63 9.39
C PHE A 405 18.95 10.55 10.58
N THR A 406 19.81 11.54 10.80
CA THR A 406 19.69 12.54 11.86
C THR A 406 19.76 13.94 11.24
N GLY A 407 19.52 14.96 12.05
CA GLY A 407 19.87 16.34 11.68
C GLY A 407 21.16 16.78 12.36
N GLY A 408 21.51 18.05 12.20
CA GLY A 408 22.57 18.68 12.97
C GLY A 408 22.14 19.00 14.41
N LEU A 409 22.98 19.78 15.10
CA LEU A 409 22.67 20.28 16.44
C LEU A 409 21.32 21.02 16.44
N GLY A 410 20.44 20.66 17.38
CA GLY A 410 19.10 21.21 17.56
C GLY A 410 17.99 20.63 16.66
N ASP A 411 18.29 19.78 15.67
CA ASP A 411 17.27 19.20 14.77
C ASP A 411 16.63 17.90 15.31
N ASP A 412 17.22 17.30 16.36
CA ASP A 412 16.71 16.13 17.09
C ASP A 412 16.55 16.44 18.59
N ASP A 413 15.30 16.40 19.08
CA ASP A 413 14.91 16.90 20.40
C ASP A 413 15.52 16.16 21.61
N ASP A 414 15.82 14.87 21.45
CA ASP A 414 16.23 13.97 22.52
C ASP A 414 17.74 13.98 22.81
N ARG A 415 18.52 14.75 22.05
CA ARG A 415 19.99 14.86 22.12
C ARG A 415 20.44 15.94 23.12
N VAL A 416 20.04 15.82 24.38
CA VAL A 416 20.41 16.79 25.45
C VAL A 416 21.88 16.66 25.86
N ASP A 417 22.47 15.47 25.70
CA ASP A 417 23.82 15.13 26.16
C ASP A 417 24.91 15.28 25.07
N ASP A 418 24.55 15.65 23.83
CA ASP A 418 25.49 15.77 22.70
C ASP A 418 26.35 17.04 22.87
N SER A 419 27.49 16.87 23.55
CA SER A 419 28.39 17.93 24.02
C SER A 419 29.24 18.58 22.90
N GLY A 420 28.58 19.13 21.88
CA GLY A 420 29.19 20.01 20.87
C GLY A 420 29.71 19.34 19.58
N ASP A 421 29.40 18.07 19.30
CA ASP A 421 29.73 17.47 18.01
C ASP A 421 28.68 17.85 16.94
N GLU A 422 28.84 19.03 16.36
CA GLU A 422 28.02 19.54 15.24
C GLU A 422 28.00 18.59 14.02
N LYS A 423 28.93 17.64 13.93
CA LYS A 423 29.13 16.73 12.79
C LYS A 423 28.71 15.29 13.09
N ILE A 424 28.02 15.02 14.20
CA ILE A 424 27.52 13.67 14.54
C ILE A 424 26.68 13.03 13.42
N TRP A 425 25.99 13.85 12.62
CA TRP A 425 25.23 13.42 11.45
C TRP A 425 26.07 12.81 10.32
N GLN A 426 27.33 13.18 10.18
CA GLN A 426 28.24 12.59 9.18
C GLN A 426 28.48 11.10 9.43
N ARG A 427 28.28 10.61 10.66
CA ARG A 427 28.37 9.17 11.00
C ARG A 427 27.26 8.31 10.40
N TYR A 428 26.22 8.94 9.84
CA TYR A 428 25.11 8.32 9.12
C TYR A 428 25.30 8.34 7.61
N PHE A 429 26.32 9.05 7.11
CA PHE A 429 26.66 9.02 5.69
C PHE A 429 27.49 7.78 5.41
N ALA A 430 27.27 7.20 4.23
CA ALA A 430 28.05 6.06 3.78
C ALA A 430 29.45 6.47 3.27
N ARG A 431 29.62 7.75 2.92
CA ARG A 431 30.84 8.35 2.33
C ARG A 431 31.02 9.82 2.78
N PRO A 432 32.23 10.41 2.68
CA PRO A 432 32.49 11.79 3.06
C PRO A 432 31.63 12.81 2.32
N LEU A 433 31.36 13.96 2.94
CA LEU A 433 30.52 15.02 2.38
C LEU A 433 31.10 15.59 1.08
N GLU A 434 32.43 15.60 0.99
CA GLU A 434 33.24 16.13 -0.08
C GLU A 434 33.10 15.35 -1.41
N GLU A 435 32.50 14.16 -1.38
CA GLU A 435 32.12 13.39 -2.59
C GLU A 435 30.79 13.84 -3.20
N ALA A 436 30.04 14.75 -2.56
CA ALA A 436 28.77 15.25 -3.10
C ALA A 436 29.01 16.05 -4.39
N SER A 437 28.43 15.60 -5.50
CA SER A 437 28.38 16.34 -6.76
C SER A 437 27.12 17.20 -6.86
N LEU A 438 26.02 16.70 -6.28
CA LEU A 438 24.69 17.29 -6.32
C LEU A 438 23.97 17.01 -5.01
N ILE A 439 23.17 17.97 -4.56
CA ILE A 439 22.32 17.82 -3.38
C ILE A 439 20.87 18.06 -3.81
N ILE A 440 19.97 17.16 -3.42
CA ILE A 440 18.53 17.34 -3.63
C ILE A 440 17.90 17.64 -2.27
N ALA A 441 17.32 18.83 -2.11
CA ALA A 441 16.52 19.14 -0.94
C ALA A 441 15.03 18.96 -1.23
N THR A 442 14.39 18.03 -0.53
CA THR A 442 12.93 17.85 -0.56
C THR A 442 12.28 18.61 0.59
N ASP A 443 11.04 19.07 0.41
CA ASP A 443 10.25 19.57 1.53
C ASP A 443 10.03 18.45 2.56
N LYS A 444 10.29 18.74 3.84
CA LYS A 444 9.95 17.79 4.89
C LYS A 444 8.50 18.02 5.31
N ALA A 445 7.60 17.29 4.67
CA ALA A 445 6.20 17.22 5.06
C ALA A 445 6.05 16.86 6.57
N ASN A 446 5.03 17.40 7.23
CA ASN A 446 4.81 17.23 8.66
C ASN A 446 3.66 16.24 8.96
N GLY A 447 3.98 14.95 9.01
CA GLY A 447 3.01 13.90 9.29
C GLY A 447 3.61 12.71 10.03
N GLU A 448 3.17 11.51 9.65
CA GLU A 448 3.71 10.22 10.10
C GLU A 448 4.31 9.44 8.93
N ALA A 449 5.29 8.58 9.19
CA ALA A 449 5.90 7.76 8.14
C ALA A 449 4.92 6.68 7.65
N ALA A 450 4.76 6.61 6.33
CA ALA A 450 3.90 5.65 5.63
C ALA A 450 4.67 4.92 4.53
N HIS A 451 4.43 3.61 4.38
CA HIS A 451 5.09 2.75 3.41
C HIS A 451 4.06 2.00 2.56
N LEU A 452 4.37 1.84 1.27
CA LEU A 452 3.62 1.02 0.33
C LEU A 452 4.59 0.15 -0.47
N SER A 453 4.35 -1.15 -0.51
CA SER A 453 4.97 -2.05 -1.48
C SER A 453 3.95 -3.09 -1.97
N CYS A 454 4.32 -3.86 -2.98
CA CYS A 454 3.49 -4.93 -3.51
C CYS A 454 4.33 -6.16 -3.82
N LEU A 455 3.75 -7.34 -3.63
CA LEU A 455 4.30 -8.62 -4.06
C LEU A 455 3.32 -9.29 -5.03
N LYS A 456 3.79 -10.26 -5.79
CA LYS A 456 2.94 -11.11 -6.64
C LYS A 456 3.04 -12.54 -6.13
N VAL A 457 1.97 -13.05 -5.52
CA VAL A 457 1.88 -14.40 -4.93
C VAL A 457 0.80 -15.16 -5.68
N ASN A 458 1.16 -16.28 -6.31
CA ASN A 458 0.26 -17.09 -7.13
C ASN A 458 -0.53 -16.24 -8.16
N GLY A 459 0.17 -15.33 -8.84
CA GLY A 459 -0.39 -14.39 -9.81
C GLY A 459 -1.12 -13.17 -9.21
N LYS A 460 -1.53 -13.21 -7.95
CA LYS A 460 -2.27 -12.13 -7.27
C LYS A 460 -1.33 -11.08 -6.66
N HIS A 461 -1.68 -9.80 -6.80
CA HIS A 461 -0.99 -8.70 -6.13
C HIS A 461 -1.38 -8.65 -4.64
N ILE A 462 -0.40 -8.88 -3.74
CA ILE A 462 -0.55 -8.68 -2.30
C ILE A 462 0.07 -7.34 -1.95
N ILE A 463 -0.74 -6.40 -1.47
CA ILE A 463 -0.30 -5.07 -1.04
C ILE A 463 0.24 -5.19 0.38
N CYS A 464 1.41 -4.59 0.64
CA CYS A 464 1.93 -4.35 1.98
C CYS A 464 1.87 -2.85 2.27
N ALA A 465 1.20 -2.47 3.35
CA ALA A 465 1.08 -1.09 3.79
C ALA A 465 1.43 -0.97 5.27
N GLY A 466 2.08 0.11 5.68
CA GLY A 466 2.41 0.25 7.09
C GLY A 466 3.00 1.58 7.52
N SER A 467 3.24 1.63 8.81
CA SER A 467 3.94 2.72 9.50
C SER A 467 5.40 2.35 9.74
N LYS A 468 6.16 3.25 10.36
CA LYS A 468 7.54 3.00 10.85
C LYS A 468 7.78 1.62 11.51
N ASN A 469 6.80 1.09 12.27
CA ASN A 469 7.03 -0.06 13.17
C ASN A 469 6.08 -1.25 12.99
N VAL A 470 5.05 -1.13 12.15
CA VAL A 470 3.98 -2.12 11.98
C VAL A 470 3.44 -2.02 10.56
N HIS A 471 3.39 -3.16 9.87
CA HIS A 471 2.83 -3.32 8.53
C HIS A 471 1.70 -4.36 8.52
N ILE A 472 0.81 -4.22 7.55
CA ILE A 472 -0.31 -5.14 7.28
C ILE A 472 -0.35 -5.46 5.79
N TYR A 473 -0.94 -6.61 5.46
CA TYR A 473 -1.05 -7.11 4.10
C TYR A 473 -2.53 -7.18 3.71
N PHE A 474 -2.87 -6.89 2.45
CA PHE A 474 -4.24 -7.02 1.96
C PHE A 474 -4.29 -7.12 0.43
N THR A 475 -5.39 -7.64 -0.09
CA THR A 475 -5.79 -7.55 -1.51
C THR A 475 -7.02 -6.65 -1.67
N GLU A 476 -7.87 -6.57 -0.65
CA GLU A 476 -9.13 -5.84 -0.61
C GLU A 476 -9.25 -4.97 0.66
N THR A 477 -10.13 -3.97 0.64
CA THR A 477 -10.21 -2.95 1.71
C THR A 477 -10.83 -3.47 3.01
N ASN A 478 -11.77 -4.40 2.92
CA ASN A 478 -12.42 -5.09 4.05
C ASN A 478 -11.42 -5.90 4.90
N GLN A 479 -10.43 -6.55 4.27
CA GLN A 479 -9.42 -7.37 4.94
C GLN A 479 -8.50 -6.57 5.88
N ILE A 480 -8.43 -5.25 5.69
CA ILE A 480 -7.72 -4.36 6.63
C ILE A 480 -8.30 -4.51 8.03
N ASP A 481 -9.61 -4.70 8.17
CA ASP A 481 -10.25 -4.74 9.49
C ASP A 481 -9.90 -5.96 10.33
N GLU A 482 -9.57 -7.08 9.70
CA GLU A 482 -9.16 -8.35 10.34
C GLU A 482 -7.88 -8.22 11.20
N TYR A 483 -7.13 -7.12 11.06
CA TYR A 483 -6.00 -6.80 11.92
C TYR A 483 -6.45 -6.18 13.25
N GLU A 484 -6.69 -7.03 14.25
CA GLU A 484 -7.21 -6.62 15.55
C GLU A 484 -6.17 -5.97 16.49
N GLY A 485 -6.63 -4.97 17.27
CA GLY A 485 -5.90 -4.41 18.40
C GLY A 485 -5.09 -3.14 18.10
N GLN A 486 -4.81 -2.39 19.17
CA GLN A 486 -4.26 -1.02 19.12
C GLN A 486 -2.89 -0.90 18.41
N ARG A 487 -2.12 -1.98 18.28
CA ARG A 487 -0.82 -1.95 17.56
C ARG A 487 -0.98 -1.58 16.08
N TYR A 488 -2.14 -1.85 15.48
CA TYR A 488 -2.40 -1.59 14.06
C TYR A 488 -3.02 -0.23 13.78
N ALA A 489 -3.36 0.59 14.80
CA ALA A 489 -4.12 1.82 14.61
C ALA A 489 -3.53 2.74 13.51
N VAL A 490 -2.23 3.04 13.57
CA VAL A 490 -1.56 3.88 12.55
C VAL A 490 -1.42 3.14 11.21
N ALA A 491 -1.12 1.83 11.23
CA ALA A 491 -0.99 1.02 10.02
C ALA A 491 -2.32 0.88 9.25
N LYS A 492 -3.46 0.76 9.95
CA LYS A 492 -4.81 0.79 9.38
C LYS A 492 -5.10 2.12 8.70
N VAL A 493 -4.79 3.26 9.35
CA VAL A 493 -4.97 4.59 8.73
C VAL A 493 -4.15 4.72 7.43
N VAL A 494 -2.89 4.27 7.43
CA VAL A 494 -2.06 4.24 6.22
C VAL A 494 -2.66 3.33 5.14
N ALA A 495 -3.05 2.11 5.50
CA ALA A 495 -3.61 1.13 4.57
C ALA A 495 -4.94 1.57 3.96
N TYR A 496 -5.86 2.15 4.74
CA TYR A 496 -7.11 2.72 4.21
C TYR A 496 -6.85 3.88 3.27
N THR A 497 -5.88 4.75 3.59
CA THR A 497 -5.52 5.88 2.73
C THR A 497 -4.94 5.39 1.39
N ILE A 498 -4.10 4.35 1.42
CA ILE A 498 -3.58 3.66 0.23
C ILE A 498 -4.70 2.98 -0.56
N ALA A 499 -5.60 2.24 0.10
CA ALA A 499 -6.69 1.53 -0.56
C ALA A 499 -7.67 2.52 -1.23
N HIS A 500 -7.95 3.64 -0.59
CA HIS A 500 -8.75 4.75 -1.14
C HIS A 500 -8.08 5.42 -2.33
N PHE A 501 -6.77 5.70 -2.24
CA PHE A 501 -5.97 6.17 -3.38
C PHE A 501 -6.05 5.20 -4.57
N LEU A 502 -5.76 3.92 -4.36
CA LEU A 502 -5.82 2.89 -5.40
C LEU A 502 -7.23 2.67 -5.97
N LYS A 503 -8.29 3.00 -5.20
CA LYS A 503 -9.68 2.94 -5.65
C LYS A 503 -10.10 4.15 -6.51
N LYS A 504 -9.42 5.30 -6.36
CA LYS A 504 -9.64 6.50 -7.20
C LYS A 504 -8.99 6.40 -8.58
N LEU A 505 -8.00 5.52 -8.74
CA LEU A 505 -7.31 5.28 -10.02
C LEU A 505 -8.17 4.48 -10.99
N SER A 506 -7.85 4.57 -12.29
CA SER A 506 -8.41 3.64 -13.28
C SER A 506 -7.92 2.21 -13.01
N LYS A 507 -8.63 1.20 -13.53
CA LYS A 507 -8.20 -0.21 -13.44
C LYS A 507 -6.77 -0.40 -13.99
N ASN A 508 -6.46 0.27 -15.10
CA ASN A 508 -5.16 0.21 -15.75
C ASN A 508 -4.06 0.88 -14.91
N ASP A 509 -4.28 2.09 -14.39
CA ASP A 509 -3.26 2.80 -13.60
C ASP A 509 -3.01 2.10 -12.26
N LYS A 510 -4.07 1.56 -11.62
CA LYS A 510 -3.95 0.69 -10.45
C LYS A 510 -3.09 -0.54 -10.78
N HIS A 511 -3.33 -1.19 -11.92
CA HIS A 511 -2.55 -2.35 -12.34
C HIS A 511 -1.08 -1.98 -12.59
N LEU A 512 -0.81 -0.88 -13.33
CA LEU A 512 0.54 -0.38 -13.58
C LEU A 512 1.29 -0.10 -12.28
N ILE A 513 0.69 0.55 -11.28
CA ILE A 513 1.34 0.79 -9.98
C ILE A 513 1.68 -0.52 -9.26
N LEU A 514 0.73 -1.46 -9.19
CA LEU A 514 0.95 -2.73 -8.48
C LEU A 514 1.99 -3.60 -9.19
N GLU A 515 2.00 -3.58 -10.53
CA GLU A 515 3.00 -4.28 -11.34
C GLU A 515 4.38 -3.59 -11.28
N PHE A 516 4.44 -2.25 -11.22
CA PHE A 516 5.67 -1.50 -10.94
C PHE A 516 6.24 -1.92 -9.59
N LEU A 517 5.48 -1.76 -8.51
CA LEU A 517 5.92 -2.07 -7.14
C LEU A 517 6.42 -3.53 -7.01
N SER A 518 5.73 -4.49 -7.63
CA SER A 518 6.06 -5.91 -7.53
C SER A 518 7.18 -6.37 -8.47
N ARG A 519 7.27 -5.87 -9.72
CA ARG A 519 8.40 -6.17 -10.62
C ARG A 519 9.67 -5.44 -10.21
N ALA A 520 9.59 -4.14 -9.91
CA ALA A 520 10.73 -3.34 -9.47
C ALA A 520 11.22 -3.68 -8.06
N ARG A 521 10.39 -4.38 -7.26
CA ARG A 521 10.69 -4.80 -5.87
C ARG A 521 11.08 -3.60 -5.00
N VAL A 522 10.32 -2.52 -5.10
CA VAL A 522 10.53 -1.27 -4.36
C VAL A 522 9.48 -1.06 -3.27
N THR A 523 9.88 -0.31 -2.24
CA THR A 523 8.97 0.36 -1.32
C THR A 523 8.85 1.82 -1.74
N GLY A 524 7.62 2.31 -1.89
CA GLY A 524 7.33 3.74 -1.92
C GLY A 524 7.29 4.29 -0.50
N ILE A 525 8.06 5.36 -0.26
CA ILE A 525 8.17 6.03 1.04
C ILE A 525 7.36 7.32 1.00
N PHE A 526 6.46 7.46 1.95
CA PHE A 526 5.51 8.56 2.05
C PHE A 526 5.54 9.18 3.45
N GLU A 527 5.16 10.45 3.56
CA GLU A 527 4.60 11.00 4.78
C GLU A 527 3.07 11.00 4.64
N ILE A 528 2.33 10.50 5.63
CA ILE A 528 0.87 10.65 5.69
C ILE A 528 0.50 11.90 6.50
N LEU A 529 -0.13 12.86 5.82
CA LEU A 529 -0.68 14.08 6.39
C LEU A 529 -2.10 13.80 6.89
N ASN A 530 -2.28 13.64 8.19
CA ASN A 530 -3.59 13.35 8.79
C ASN A 530 -4.17 14.58 9.53
N PRO A 531 -5.28 15.17 9.07
CA PRO A 531 -5.90 16.32 9.75
C PRO A 531 -6.44 16.00 11.16
N GLN A 532 -6.62 14.72 11.51
CA GLN A 532 -7.07 14.28 12.84
C GLN A 532 -5.93 14.08 13.85
N THR A 533 -4.67 14.05 13.41
CA THR A 533 -3.50 13.81 14.28
C THR A 533 -2.34 14.72 13.88
N GLN A 534 -2.55 16.03 14.03
CA GLN A 534 -1.61 17.05 13.55
C GLN A 534 -0.45 17.24 14.53
N HIS A 535 0.72 17.61 13.99
CA HIS A 535 1.92 17.87 14.78
C HIS A 535 2.09 19.38 15.06
N VAL A 536 2.52 20.15 14.06
CA VAL A 536 2.80 21.60 14.20
C VAL A 536 2.33 22.40 12.99
N GLU A 537 2.38 21.83 11.78
CA GLU A 537 1.75 22.43 10.61
C GLU A 537 0.23 22.28 10.68
N ASN A 538 -0.50 23.31 10.25
CA ASN A 538 -1.96 23.28 10.23
C ASN A 538 -2.47 22.53 8.99
N LEU A 539 -3.02 21.34 9.21
CA LEU A 539 -3.59 20.47 8.19
C LEU A 539 -5.13 20.60 8.08
N SER A 540 -5.76 21.56 8.76
CA SER A 540 -7.24 21.70 8.79
C SER A 540 -7.89 22.01 7.44
N TYR A 541 -7.10 22.28 6.40
CA TYR A 541 -7.58 22.42 5.02
C TYR A 541 -7.81 21.06 4.33
N LEU A 542 -7.27 19.96 4.88
CA LEU A 542 -7.50 18.60 4.42
C LEU A 542 -8.78 18.02 5.03
N LYS A 543 -9.63 17.41 4.20
CA LYS A 543 -10.86 16.72 4.63
C LYS A 543 -10.63 15.24 5.01
N GLU A 544 -9.58 14.65 4.47
CA GLU A 544 -9.19 13.25 4.63
C GLU A 544 -7.65 13.16 4.69
N PRO A 545 -7.06 12.08 5.23
CA PRO A 545 -5.62 11.90 5.21
C PRO A 545 -5.06 11.89 3.78
N LYS A 546 -3.90 12.51 3.59
CA LYS A 546 -3.21 12.61 2.29
C LYS A 546 -1.84 11.93 2.35
N LEU A 547 -1.51 11.13 1.33
CA LEU A 547 -0.17 10.59 1.13
C LEU A 547 0.69 11.60 0.37
N MET A 548 1.90 11.85 0.84
CA MET A 548 2.90 12.67 0.15
C MET A 548 4.13 11.81 -0.12
N PHE A 549 4.33 11.39 -1.37
CA PHE A 549 5.46 10.58 -1.79
C PHE A 549 6.77 11.35 -1.63
N ILE A 550 7.80 10.68 -1.11
CA ILE A 550 9.14 11.22 -0.85
C ILE A 550 10.16 10.60 -1.81
N THR A 551 10.26 9.28 -1.83
CA THR A 551 11.26 8.54 -2.64
C THR A 551 10.94 7.04 -2.66
N TRP A 552 11.64 6.29 -3.52
CA TRP A 552 11.63 4.83 -3.53
C TRP A 552 12.86 4.28 -2.80
N THR A 553 12.71 3.09 -2.22
CA THR A 553 13.82 2.30 -1.68
C THR A 553 13.71 0.85 -2.15
N PHE A 554 14.84 0.15 -2.24
CA PHE A 554 14.89 -1.22 -2.74
C PHE A 554 14.55 -2.25 -1.64
N ASN A 555 13.65 -3.19 -1.89
CA ASN A 555 13.36 -4.26 -0.93
C ASN A 555 14.55 -5.22 -0.77
N ASP A 556 15.28 -5.44 -1.86
CA ASP A 556 16.57 -6.12 -1.93
C ASP A 556 17.76 -5.18 -1.61
N ALA A 557 17.55 -4.08 -0.88
CA ALA A 557 18.64 -3.27 -0.32
C ALA A 557 19.57 -4.07 0.61
N LEU A 558 19.14 -5.24 1.07
CA LEU A 558 19.94 -6.21 1.84
C LEU A 558 21.24 -6.61 1.09
N LEU A 559 21.20 -6.62 -0.24
CA LEU A 559 22.35 -6.87 -1.14
C LEU A 559 23.29 -5.69 -1.30
N THR A 560 22.83 -4.46 -1.04
CA THR A 560 23.57 -3.27 -1.48
C THR A 560 24.83 -3.07 -0.65
N ASN A 561 25.92 -2.73 -1.34
CA ASN A 561 27.19 -2.35 -0.69
C ASN A 561 26.93 -1.27 0.38
N ASN A 562 27.66 -1.34 1.50
CA ASN A 562 27.54 -0.39 2.62
C ASN A 562 27.76 1.10 2.23
N ASN A 563 28.21 1.36 1.00
CA ASN A 563 28.50 2.68 0.43
C ASN A 563 27.26 3.44 -0.08
N GLN A 564 26.06 2.83 -0.01
CA GLN A 564 24.79 3.43 -0.41
C GLN A 564 23.72 3.32 0.68
N LEU A 565 22.75 4.25 0.65
CA LEU A 565 21.60 4.24 1.57
C LEU A 565 20.41 3.41 1.05
N GLY A 566 20.51 2.81 -0.16
CA GLY A 566 19.47 1.97 -0.75
C GLY A 566 18.24 2.75 -1.26
N CYS A 567 18.43 4.05 -1.47
CA CYS A 567 17.41 5.03 -1.82
C CYS A 567 17.64 5.52 -3.26
N VAL A 568 16.56 5.68 -4.00
CA VAL A 568 16.57 6.32 -5.32
C VAL A 568 16.85 7.81 -5.17
N PRO A 569 17.59 8.45 -6.10
CA PRO A 569 17.63 9.89 -6.24
C PRO A 569 16.22 10.48 -6.16
N PRO A 570 15.87 11.30 -5.15
CA PRO A 570 14.47 11.63 -4.89
C PRO A 570 13.84 12.42 -6.03
N HIS A 571 14.60 13.24 -6.77
CA HIS A 571 14.09 13.92 -7.97
C HIS A 571 13.62 12.91 -9.04
N ILE A 572 14.45 11.94 -9.41
CA ILE A 572 14.10 10.83 -10.32
C ILE A 572 12.91 10.04 -9.79
N GLY A 573 12.95 9.68 -8.50
CA GLY A 573 11.87 8.92 -7.86
C GLY A 573 10.53 9.67 -7.85
N ILE A 574 10.56 10.98 -7.63
CA ILE A 574 9.41 11.89 -7.65
C ILE A 574 8.83 12.02 -9.06
N GLU A 575 9.64 12.19 -10.10
CA GLU A 575 9.10 12.22 -11.48
C GLU A 575 8.46 10.89 -11.88
N ILE A 576 9.03 9.75 -11.49
CA ILE A 576 8.41 8.43 -11.66
C ILE A 576 7.10 8.33 -10.85
N ALA A 577 7.07 8.82 -9.61
CA ALA A 577 5.87 8.78 -8.78
C ALA A 577 4.73 9.67 -9.33
N LYS A 578 5.05 10.86 -9.85
CA LYS A 578 4.08 11.74 -10.56
C LYS A 578 3.53 11.05 -11.82
N CYS A 579 4.40 10.40 -12.60
CA CYS A 579 3.99 9.60 -13.76
C CYS A 579 3.02 8.46 -13.39
N LEU A 580 3.20 7.89 -12.19
CA LEU A 580 2.33 6.88 -11.60
C LEU A 580 1.15 7.47 -10.82
N GLY A 581 0.89 8.78 -10.91
CA GLY A 581 -0.30 9.42 -10.33
C GLY A 581 -0.24 9.68 -8.82
N PHE A 582 0.93 9.56 -8.17
CA PHE A 582 1.08 9.90 -6.76
C PHE A 582 1.25 11.42 -6.56
N ASP A 583 0.62 11.94 -5.49
CA ASP A 583 1.02 13.22 -4.90
C ASP A 583 2.43 13.12 -4.31
N THR A 584 3.29 14.12 -4.57
CA THR A 584 4.70 14.13 -4.14
C THR A 584 5.05 15.36 -3.33
N VAL A 585 6.09 15.27 -2.50
CA VAL A 585 6.78 16.46 -1.98
C VAL A 585 7.45 17.24 -3.12
N SER A 586 7.68 18.53 -2.93
CA SER A 586 8.51 19.33 -3.84
C SER A 586 9.99 19.05 -3.59
N TYR A 587 10.83 19.26 -4.61
CA TYR A 587 12.28 19.22 -4.48
C TYR A 587 12.95 20.41 -5.18
N THR A 588 14.19 20.69 -4.76
CA THR A 588 15.10 21.66 -5.38
C THR A 588 16.50 21.07 -5.46
N GLU A 589 17.15 21.23 -6.60
CA GLU A 589 18.58 20.95 -6.76
C GLU A 589 19.42 22.07 -6.14
N ILE A 590 20.49 21.67 -5.45
CA ILE A 590 21.39 22.55 -4.71
C ILE A 590 22.84 22.13 -5.05
N PRO A 591 23.65 23.05 -5.59
CA PRO A 591 25.09 22.81 -5.72
C PRO A 591 25.76 22.68 -4.34
N PRO A 592 26.76 21.80 -4.16
CA PRO A 592 27.43 21.58 -2.88
C PRO A 592 27.93 22.85 -2.18
N GLN A 593 28.40 23.84 -2.95
CA GLN A 593 28.90 25.12 -2.44
C GLN A 593 27.82 26.05 -1.85
N GLU A 594 26.53 25.80 -2.11
CA GLU A 594 25.41 26.62 -1.60
C GLU A 594 24.78 26.04 -0.32
N LEU A 595 25.26 24.89 0.15
CA LEU A 595 24.65 24.12 1.24
C LEU A 595 24.45 24.92 2.54
N ASP A 596 25.45 25.69 2.95
CA ASP A 596 25.39 26.46 4.19
C ASP A 596 24.37 27.61 4.13
N ASP A 597 24.21 28.25 2.97
CA ASP A 597 23.22 29.30 2.78
C ASP A 597 21.81 28.72 2.69
N GLN A 598 21.66 27.53 2.10
CA GLN A 598 20.40 26.77 2.11
C GLN A 598 20.04 26.30 3.53
N PHE A 599 21.02 25.94 4.38
CA PHE A 599 20.78 25.64 5.79
C PHE A 599 20.31 26.87 6.60
N LYS A 600 20.87 28.06 6.33
CA LYS A 600 20.41 29.33 6.94
C LYS A 600 18.99 29.66 6.47
N ALA A 601 18.73 29.57 5.16
CA ALA A 601 17.42 29.83 4.56
C ALA A 601 16.33 28.90 5.15
N VAL A 602 16.63 27.61 5.30
CA VAL A 602 15.70 26.66 5.96
C VAL A 602 15.52 26.98 7.44
N ARG A 603 16.59 27.35 8.18
CA ARG A 603 16.45 27.71 9.60
C ARG A 603 15.55 28.95 9.80
N ASN A 604 15.65 29.92 8.89
CA ASN A 604 14.83 31.14 8.85
C ASN A 604 13.43 30.94 8.22
N GLY A 605 13.09 29.72 7.81
CA GLY A 605 11.77 29.38 7.28
C GLY A 605 10.64 29.53 8.30
N TYR A 606 9.41 29.65 7.81
CA TYR A 606 8.22 29.90 8.62
C TYR A 606 7.02 29.11 8.08
N GLN A 607 6.20 28.56 8.97
CA GLN A 607 5.02 27.72 8.66
C GLN A 607 5.28 26.40 7.92
N TYR A 608 6.51 25.88 7.95
CA TYR A 608 6.83 24.50 7.53
C TYR A 608 7.86 23.85 8.48
N GLU A 609 7.92 22.52 8.52
CA GLU A 609 8.83 21.78 9.40
C GLU A 609 10.29 21.96 8.99
N GLY A 610 10.61 21.82 7.70
CA GLY A 610 11.96 21.97 7.18
C GLY A 610 12.18 21.32 5.82
N LYS A 611 13.42 20.88 5.57
CA LYS A 611 13.81 20.12 4.37
C LYS A 611 14.65 18.89 4.71
N VAL A 612 14.63 17.89 3.83
CA VAL A 612 15.56 16.74 3.85
C VAL A 612 16.47 16.84 2.65
N PHE A 613 17.77 16.86 2.91
CA PHE A 613 18.86 16.96 1.93
C PHE A 613 19.41 15.57 1.65
N TYR A 614 19.44 15.20 0.38
CA TYR A 614 19.98 13.95 -0.14
C TYR A 614 21.27 14.26 -0.89
N PHE A 615 22.35 13.61 -0.52
CA PHE A 615 23.70 13.85 -1.06
C PHE A 615 24.03 12.76 -2.08
N LEU A 616 24.24 13.18 -3.32
CA LEU A 616 24.50 12.33 -4.47
C LEU A 616 25.94 12.52 -4.92
N ASP A 617 26.62 11.43 -5.28
CA ASP A 617 27.94 11.50 -5.90
C ASP A 617 27.88 11.80 -7.41
N SER A 618 29.02 11.76 -8.11
CA SER A 618 29.10 11.95 -9.56
C SER A 618 28.44 10.84 -10.40
N SER A 619 28.04 9.73 -9.78
CA SER A 619 27.27 8.65 -10.40
C SER A 619 25.77 8.67 -10.01
N GLY A 620 25.32 9.76 -9.38
CA GLY A 620 23.94 9.92 -8.92
C GLY A 620 23.57 9.08 -7.70
N GLN A 621 24.52 8.41 -7.04
CA GLN A 621 24.20 7.50 -5.93
C GLN A 621 23.99 8.25 -4.62
N VAL A 622 22.83 8.03 -3.97
CA VAL A 622 22.51 8.62 -2.66
C VAL A 622 23.33 7.94 -1.56
N PHE A 623 24.29 8.68 -0.99
CA PHE A 623 25.18 8.21 0.08
C PHE A 623 24.97 8.92 1.42
N GLY A 624 24.30 10.07 1.44
CA GLY A 624 24.01 10.84 2.65
C GLY A 624 22.57 11.35 2.68
N LEU A 625 21.95 11.34 3.86
CA LEU A 625 20.68 12.02 4.15
C LEU A 625 20.86 12.89 5.40
N LEU A 626 20.38 14.13 5.34
CA LEU A 626 20.36 15.08 6.47
C LEU A 626 19.02 15.81 6.53
N LYS A 627 18.45 16.00 7.72
CA LYS A 627 17.30 16.91 7.90
C LYS A 627 17.73 18.24 8.52
N LYS A 628 17.13 19.33 8.05
CA LYS A 628 17.22 20.66 8.66
C LYS A 628 15.81 21.20 8.89
N LYS A 629 15.50 21.63 10.11
CA LYS A 629 14.19 22.18 10.46
C LYS A 629 14.18 23.72 10.48
N THR A 630 13.00 24.33 10.41
CA THR A 630 12.83 25.75 10.72
C THR A 630 13.00 25.99 12.23
N ALA A 631 13.49 27.17 12.63
CA ALA A 631 13.55 27.56 14.05
C ALA A 631 12.14 27.64 14.65
N TRP A 632 11.19 28.20 13.88
CA TRP A 632 9.76 28.25 14.18
C TRP A 632 9.20 26.86 14.58
N TYR A 633 9.42 25.84 13.74
CA TYR A 633 8.89 24.50 14.01
C TYR A 633 9.48 23.90 15.29
N ILE A 634 10.78 24.04 15.52
CA ILE A 634 11.46 23.49 16.71
C ILE A 634 10.86 24.10 17.99
N ILE A 635 10.65 25.43 18.01
CA ILE A 635 10.10 26.12 19.18
C ILE A 635 8.62 25.75 19.39
N CYS A 636 7.79 25.80 18.35
CA CYS A 636 6.38 25.39 18.44
C CYS A 636 6.21 23.92 18.88
N ARG A 637 7.03 23.00 18.34
CA ARG A 637 7.08 21.60 18.78
C ARG A 637 7.47 21.47 20.26
N ALA A 638 8.47 22.22 20.70
CA ALA A 638 8.90 22.20 22.10
C ALA A 638 7.80 22.67 23.05
N ILE A 639 7.08 23.75 22.70
CA ILE A 639 5.91 24.25 23.44
C ILE A 639 4.83 23.15 23.53
N ARG A 640 4.42 22.60 22.37
CA ARG A 640 3.45 21.50 22.28
C ARG A 640 3.82 20.34 23.20
N GLU A 641 5.04 19.79 23.07
CA GLU A 641 5.42 18.61 23.84
C GLU A 641 5.54 18.89 25.34
N LYS A 642 5.96 20.08 25.79
CA LYS A 642 5.94 20.39 27.23
C LYS A 642 4.51 20.44 27.78
N VAL A 643 3.58 21.09 27.08
CA VAL A 643 2.17 21.16 27.49
C VAL A 643 1.50 19.79 27.40
N ARG A 644 1.66 19.03 26.30
CA ARG A 644 1.12 17.68 26.13
C ARG A 644 1.57 16.72 27.22
N ASN A 645 2.87 16.72 27.57
CA ASN A 645 3.41 15.90 28.64
C ASN A 645 2.87 16.30 30.03
N ALA A 646 2.61 17.58 30.25
CA ALA A 646 2.00 18.07 31.49
C ALA A 646 0.53 17.64 31.60
N LEU A 647 -0.25 17.77 30.52
CA LEU A 647 -1.64 17.31 30.43
C LEU A 647 -1.77 15.79 30.61
N HIS A 648 -0.86 14.99 30.05
CA HIS A 648 -0.85 13.54 30.29
C HIS A 648 -0.58 13.19 31.76
N LYS A 649 0.33 13.92 32.42
CA LYS A 649 0.57 13.79 33.87
C LYS A 649 -0.61 14.31 34.70
N HIS A 650 -1.36 15.29 34.19
CA HIS A 650 -2.49 15.88 34.88
C HIS A 650 -3.57 14.83 35.21
N LYS A 651 -3.79 13.85 34.33
CA LYS A 651 -4.70 12.71 34.54
C LYS A 651 -4.38 11.85 35.77
N LYS A 652 -3.17 11.99 36.36
CA LYS A 652 -2.73 11.25 37.55
C LYS A 652 -2.53 12.15 38.78
N ASN A 653 -2.10 13.40 38.58
CA ASN A 653 -1.84 14.36 39.66
C ASN A 653 -2.26 15.77 39.21
N PRO A 654 -2.76 16.65 40.10
CA PRO A 654 -2.97 18.06 39.77
C PRO A 654 -1.70 18.70 39.18
N MET A 655 -1.80 19.24 37.97
CA MET A 655 -0.68 19.87 37.28
C MET A 655 -0.54 21.33 37.75
N ASN A 656 0.68 21.77 38.00
CA ASN A 656 0.99 23.17 38.32
C ASN A 656 1.36 23.94 37.03
N PRO A 657 0.52 24.88 36.54
CA PRO A 657 0.81 25.68 35.35
C PRO A 657 2.19 26.36 35.34
N ARG A 658 2.64 26.84 36.50
CA ARG A 658 3.93 27.52 36.66
C ARG A 658 5.11 26.58 36.44
N GLU A 659 5.01 25.33 36.89
CA GLU A 659 6.06 24.33 36.68
C GLU A 659 6.20 23.95 35.19
N VAL A 660 5.07 23.90 34.47
CA VAL A 660 5.06 23.67 33.01
C VAL A 660 5.69 24.86 32.28
N HIS A 661 5.37 26.08 32.72
CA HIS A 661 5.92 27.32 32.18
C HIS A 661 7.44 27.38 32.34
N GLU A 662 7.94 27.22 33.57
CA GLU A 662 9.37 27.23 33.89
C GLU A 662 10.14 26.17 33.08
N LYS A 663 9.56 24.98 32.84
CA LYS A 663 10.14 23.92 31.98
C LYS A 663 10.11 24.25 30.49
N THR A 664 9.15 25.05 30.03
CA THR A 664 9.03 25.48 28.63
C THR A 664 10.03 26.59 28.34
N VAL A 665 10.12 27.59 29.23
CA VAL A 665 11.14 28.64 29.16
C VAL A 665 12.55 28.08 29.29
N LYS A 666 12.78 27.09 30.17
CA LYS A 666 14.08 26.38 30.23
C LYS A 666 14.41 25.75 28.88
N ARG A 667 13.46 25.05 28.25
CA ARG A 667 13.66 24.41 26.94
C ARG A 667 13.94 25.44 25.84
N LEU A 668 13.29 26.60 25.86
CA LEU A 668 13.59 27.67 24.92
C LEU A 668 15.05 28.15 25.03
N ARG A 669 15.60 28.25 26.25
CA ARG A 669 17.03 28.59 26.48
C ARG A 669 18.00 27.49 26.01
N GLU A 670 17.63 26.21 26.18
CA GLU A 670 18.37 25.08 25.59
C GLU A 670 18.41 25.22 24.05
N ILE A 671 17.26 25.45 23.41
CA ILE A 671 17.15 25.66 21.96
C ILE A 671 17.96 26.89 21.50
N GLN A 672 17.90 28.01 22.24
CA GLN A 672 18.69 29.21 21.96
C GLN A 672 20.18 28.88 21.90
N GLN A 673 20.70 28.16 22.90
CA GLN A 673 22.12 27.80 22.98
C GLN A 673 22.54 26.88 21.82
N TRP A 674 21.71 25.92 21.44
CA TRP A 674 22.03 24.92 20.42
C TRP A 674 21.91 25.43 18.98
N LEU A 675 21.00 26.37 18.74
CA LEU A 675 20.76 26.94 17.42
C LEU A 675 21.47 28.29 17.21
N GLY A 676 22.13 28.83 18.24
CA GLY A 676 22.77 30.15 18.19
C GLY A 676 21.77 31.29 18.00
N LEU A 677 20.57 31.18 18.58
CA LEU A 677 19.52 32.19 18.40
C LEU A 677 19.86 33.46 19.19
N GLU A 678 19.51 34.60 18.61
CA GLU A 678 19.71 35.89 19.25
C GLU A 678 18.89 36.03 20.54
N ASN A 679 19.39 36.85 21.47
CA ASN A 679 18.66 37.18 22.69
C ASN A 679 17.32 37.85 22.39
N GLN A 680 17.26 38.80 21.44
CA GLN A 680 16.02 39.49 21.09
C GLN A 680 14.97 38.55 20.46
N TYR A 681 15.42 37.66 19.58
CA TYR A 681 14.58 36.60 19.01
C TYR A 681 13.97 35.72 20.11
N THR A 682 14.81 35.28 21.04
CA THR A 682 14.43 34.39 22.14
C THR A 682 13.50 35.08 23.15
N SER A 683 13.71 36.36 23.46
CA SER A 683 12.82 37.13 24.34
C SER A 683 11.40 37.23 23.78
N LYS A 684 11.24 37.53 22.48
CA LYS A 684 9.91 37.57 21.82
C LYS A 684 9.19 36.22 21.90
N TRP A 685 9.92 35.12 21.73
CA TRP A 685 9.35 33.77 21.93
C TRP A 685 8.99 33.49 23.40
N GLN A 686 9.74 34.01 24.36
CA GLN A 686 9.38 33.91 25.78
C GLN A 686 8.09 34.69 26.08
N GLU A 687 7.94 35.91 25.55
CA GLU A 687 6.70 36.72 25.66
C GLU A 687 5.49 35.99 25.05
N LEU A 688 5.64 35.34 23.89
CA LEU A 688 4.59 34.50 23.30
C LEU A 688 4.22 33.31 24.19
N ILE A 689 5.21 32.66 24.83
CA ILE A 689 4.96 31.56 25.79
C ILE A 689 4.21 32.09 27.01
N ASP A 690 4.60 33.24 27.55
CA ASP A 690 3.94 33.87 28.70
C ASP A 690 2.46 34.15 28.38
N HIS A 691 2.17 34.77 27.23
CA HIS A 691 0.80 35.04 26.78
C HIS A 691 0.01 33.77 26.45
N PHE A 692 0.61 32.77 25.79
CA PHE A 692 -0.05 31.50 25.50
C PHE A 692 -0.47 30.78 26.79
N PHE A 693 0.38 30.79 27.81
CA PHE A 693 0.09 30.13 29.09
C PHE A 693 -1.01 30.85 29.87
N GLN A 694 -1.04 32.19 29.82
CA GLN A 694 -2.11 33.02 30.37
C GLN A 694 -3.46 32.82 29.65
N TRP A 695 -3.44 32.53 28.35
CA TRP A 695 -4.65 32.24 27.56
C TRP A 695 -5.14 30.79 27.73
N PHE A 696 -4.22 29.83 27.65
CA PHE A 696 -4.52 28.39 27.56
C PHE A 696 -5.07 27.83 28.88
N PHE A 697 -4.40 28.06 30.00
CA PHE A 697 -4.76 27.39 31.26
C PHE A 697 -6.10 27.84 31.86
N PRO A 698 -6.52 29.12 31.79
CA PRO A 698 -7.87 29.51 32.17
C PRO A 698 -8.94 28.86 31.29
N LYS A 699 -8.71 28.70 29.98
CA LYS A 699 -9.65 28.00 29.08
C LYS A 699 -9.74 26.50 29.37
N LEU A 700 -8.60 25.84 29.61
CA LEU A 700 -8.56 24.45 30.08
C LEU A 700 -9.34 24.27 31.39
N LYS A 701 -9.13 25.15 32.38
CA LYS A 701 -9.86 25.13 33.65
C LYS A 701 -11.37 25.39 33.50
N GLN A 702 -11.77 26.15 32.47
CA GLN A 702 -13.17 26.40 32.11
C GLN A 702 -13.80 25.28 31.27
N GLY A 703 -13.07 24.22 30.91
CA GLY A 703 -13.54 23.16 30.01
C GLY A 703 -13.76 23.62 28.56
N LYS A 704 -13.14 24.76 28.16
CA LYS A 704 -13.18 25.29 26.79
C LYS A 704 -12.07 24.74 25.89
N LEU A 705 -11.12 24.01 26.48
CA LEU A 705 -10.06 23.26 25.82
C LEU A 705 -9.84 21.96 26.61
N ASP A 706 -9.34 20.92 25.96
CA ASP A 706 -9.03 19.63 26.55
C ASP A 706 -7.61 19.11 26.20
N THR A 707 -7.39 17.79 26.32
CA THR A 707 -6.07 17.18 26.03
C THR A 707 -5.80 16.92 24.53
N SER A 708 -6.84 16.78 23.71
CA SER A 708 -6.76 16.63 22.25
C SER A 708 -6.39 17.95 21.56
N ASP A 709 -6.82 19.10 22.09
CA ASP A 709 -6.46 20.43 21.58
C ASP A 709 -4.96 20.70 21.50
N VAL A 710 -4.15 19.98 22.28
CA VAL A 710 -2.67 20.02 22.23
C VAL A 710 -2.09 18.70 21.70
N GLY A 711 -2.77 17.57 21.93
CA GLY A 711 -2.34 16.27 21.45
C GLY A 711 -2.43 16.12 19.93
N GLU A 712 -3.56 16.51 19.36
CA GLU A 712 -4.01 16.21 18.00
C GLU A 712 -4.28 17.48 17.18
N TYR A 713 -4.68 18.58 17.83
CA TYR A 713 -5.11 19.83 17.17
C TYR A 713 -4.27 21.06 17.54
N PHE A 714 -3.04 20.87 18.06
CA PHE A 714 -2.13 21.95 18.48
C PHE A 714 -2.03 23.14 17.49
N PRO A 715 -1.79 22.96 16.18
CA PRO A 715 -1.77 24.09 15.23
C PRO A 715 -3.04 24.94 15.21
N ILE A 716 -4.22 24.33 15.38
CA ILE A 716 -5.51 25.04 15.41
C ILE A 716 -5.61 25.85 16.71
N THR A 717 -5.30 25.22 17.84
CA THR A 717 -5.27 25.86 19.16
C THR A 717 -4.27 27.03 19.22
N TRP A 718 -3.09 26.85 18.62
CA TRP A 718 -2.05 27.88 18.51
C TRP A 718 -2.49 29.04 17.62
N SER A 719 -3.09 28.76 16.46
CA SER A 719 -3.64 29.79 15.58
C SER A 719 -4.78 30.59 16.24
N ASN A 720 -5.66 29.92 16.98
CA ASN A 720 -6.72 30.55 17.76
C ASN A 720 -6.15 31.46 18.87
N PHE A 721 -5.11 31.01 19.59
CA PHE A 721 -4.38 31.85 20.54
C PHE A 721 -3.83 33.11 19.87
N LEU A 722 -3.06 32.98 18.79
CA LEU A 722 -2.45 34.12 18.10
C LEU A 722 -3.51 35.14 17.66
N LYS A 723 -4.61 34.66 17.08
CA LYS A 723 -5.73 35.48 16.63
C LYS A 723 -6.45 36.20 17.78
N GLU A 724 -6.77 35.50 18.86
CA GLU A 724 -7.48 36.09 20.01
C GLU A 724 -6.62 37.05 20.82
N ALA A 725 -5.32 36.78 20.95
CA ALA A 725 -4.37 37.59 21.73
C ALA A 725 -3.73 38.74 20.92
N GLY A 726 -4.05 38.87 19.63
CA GLY A 726 -3.45 39.86 18.72
C GLY A 726 -1.94 39.68 18.55
N GLN A 727 -1.46 38.42 18.57
CA GLN A 727 -0.05 38.06 18.53
C GLN A 727 0.35 37.47 17.16
N SER A 728 1.66 37.40 16.91
CA SER A 728 2.25 36.74 15.74
C SER A 728 3.47 35.94 16.15
N ASP A 729 3.57 34.70 15.68
CA ASP A 729 4.76 33.85 15.81
C ASP A 729 5.71 33.95 14.60
N LYS A 730 5.40 34.81 13.62
CA LYS A 730 6.34 35.24 12.59
C LYS A 730 7.35 36.24 13.19
N ILE A 731 8.29 35.72 13.95
CA ILE A 731 9.42 36.47 14.50
C ILE A 731 10.61 36.32 13.54
N GLU A 732 11.16 37.45 13.08
CA GLU A 732 12.38 37.48 12.27
C GLU A 732 13.62 37.39 13.16
N GLN A 733 14.56 36.53 12.76
CA GLN A 733 15.93 36.54 13.27
C GLN A 733 16.69 37.60 12.47
N ILE A 734 17.17 38.63 13.18
CA ILE A 734 17.85 39.80 12.60
C ILE A 734 19.33 39.46 12.35
#